data_AF-A0A7V6LEW4-F1
#
_entry.id   AF-A0A7V6LEW4-F1
#
_cell.length_a   1.000
_cell.length_b   1.000
_cell.length_c   1.000
_cell.angle_alpha   90.00
_cell.angle_beta   90.00
_cell.angle_gamma   90.00
#
_symmetry.space_group_name_H-M   'P 1'
#
loop_
_entity.id
_entity.type
_entity.pdbx_description
1 polymer ?
#
loop_
_entity_poly.entity_id
_entity_poly.type
_entity_poly.pdbx_seq_one_letter_code
_entity_poly.pdbx_strand_id
1 'polypeptide(L)'
;MVKTIRFQLQRTLKNREMLASYILLVIWTSFTILKFYSLILEELRLPLVGGIPQQLSLTNRTLGVSLLLFTFFLFFSYEASAKVVTSHLLEPVSALRRGRLKIFFAIFISNVILLLAVVTIQLGINIHYLNHLAVNDLPIRAHVVLSILFNNFVLPCIAIIMGITAVLIKNRMRAYLLLIGITFLISPFSRWLSYTIDSVSFGISEIIMPLFDVFNLLPPSLDAQPNSVFGFSLLPYRIALAAIWFFGFTTVLLTFLVRKRNRRTSWLRFISLILTVVSIVIFLQPSSIVSFARGHRDTVMADSLYYQNHSAKESLPDFVITSVDLNLRVGQMVHAVASISVEPSALSAYRFTLYHNYKVNRVTTTDNIELSFEQESDYLSILNPERLMLDTLIIEYAGVSNRFFATVQGTYLPGFFCYYPRAGFHPVYDSKHEFIPLYESSPVQYNVNIKSNLAFFCNLPKTGYNRFSGRSNGLSLVSGFFREAEVGDIRLILPSIEWKDNALSSNWQSLIEQGVNRNIITPDIETIFVVDPLRASSMAERMSEYSDHLIVQSLPELFEFYALQKLPYYKQDLFSLIEDEEKHPGEIEMRAIASGWDPTGKNYADEDPIITTESSYSFLADLFEEKGKANVLDACRDYFIDDNDTLSETEFLLSLYDEIPNLSPQERFERDQQLLRAVINETDESRGQIEEAVSYIRSTAAGHDEESRSFEPFRISAQHLLDFDLRVLVLDVLAAQGEAMGRQSIEKLLTTPFRGDTIRDLLRVLRNSQ
;
A
#
# COMPACT_ATOMS: atom_id res chain seq x y z
N MET A 1 11.57 46.98 -13.23
CA MET A 1 11.15 45.59 -12.95
C MET A 1 10.46 45.51 -11.59
N VAL A 2 11.13 45.83 -10.48
CA VAL A 2 10.53 45.92 -9.14
C VAL A 2 9.28 46.81 -9.10
N LYS A 3 9.33 48.03 -9.68
CA LYS A 3 8.16 48.92 -9.80
C LYS A 3 6.97 48.26 -10.53
N THR A 4 7.25 47.44 -11.54
CA THR A 4 6.22 46.73 -12.33
C THR A 4 5.61 45.58 -11.54
N ILE A 5 6.43 44.83 -10.80
CA ILE A 5 5.97 43.75 -9.91
C ILE A 5 5.10 44.35 -8.79
N ARG A 6 5.58 45.42 -8.13
CA ARG A 6 4.82 46.14 -7.11
C ARG A 6 3.48 46.66 -7.64
N PHE A 7 3.48 47.21 -8.85
CA PHE A 7 2.25 47.67 -9.50
C PHE A 7 1.27 46.52 -9.76
N GLN A 8 1.73 45.37 -10.28
CA GLN A 8 0.85 44.21 -10.47
C GLN A 8 0.32 43.69 -9.14
N LEU A 9 1.16 43.57 -8.11
CA LEU A 9 0.72 43.15 -6.77
C LEU A 9 -0.33 44.11 -6.20
N GLN A 10 -0.10 45.42 -6.29
CA GLN A 10 -1.06 46.45 -5.85
C GLN A 10 -2.36 46.39 -6.65
N ARG A 11 -2.31 46.13 -7.95
CA ARG A 11 -3.49 45.96 -8.79
C ARG A 11 -4.30 44.74 -8.35
N THR A 12 -3.64 43.62 -8.10
CA THR A 12 -4.29 42.40 -7.63
C THR A 12 -4.93 42.61 -6.25
N LEU A 13 -4.21 43.23 -5.32
CA LEU A 13 -4.71 43.52 -3.97
C LEU A 13 -5.82 44.60 -3.95
N LYS A 14 -5.89 45.50 -4.94
CA LYS A 14 -6.96 46.52 -5.04
C LYS A 14 -8.21 46.00 -5.74
N ASN A 15 -8.11 44.95 -6.54
CA ASN A 15 -9.28 44.37 -7.19
C ASN A 15 -10.06 43.54 -6.16
N ARG A 16 -11.26 44.00 -5.79
CA ARG A 16 -12.07 43.42 -4.71
C ARG A 16 -12.37 41.93 -4.93
N GLU A 17 -12.70 41.54 -6.16
CA GLU A 17 -13.02 40.14 -6.49
C GLU A 17 -11.78 39.25 -6.39
N MET A 18 -10.67 39.66 -6.99
CA MET A 18 -9.42 38.90 -6.95
C MET A 18 -8.84 38.78 -5.54
N LEU A 19 -8.92 39.87 -4.75
CA LEU A 19 -8.53 39.85 -3.35
C LEU A 19 -9.42 38.92 -2.54
N ALA A 20 -10.75 39.01 -2.71
CA ALA A 20 -11.69 38.14 -2.01
C ALA A 20 -11.46 36.66 -2.33
N SER A 21 -11.28 36.29 -3.60
CA SER A 21 -10.97 34.91 -3.99
C SER A 21 -9.65 34.42 -3.40
N TYR A 22 -8.62 35.27 -3.36
CA TYR A 22 -7.34 34.92 -2.75
C TYR A 22 -7.45 34.74 -1.22
N ILE A 23 -8.17 35.63 -0.54
CA ILE A 23 -8.42 35.51 0.90
C ILE A 23 -9.20 34.23 1.19
N LEU A 24 -10.24 33.92 0.41
CA LEU A 24 -11.00 32.68 0.54
C LEU A 24 -10.13 31.43 0.34
N LEU A 25 -9.20 31.45 -0.62
CA LEU A 25 -8.25 30.36 -0.82
C LEU A 25 -7.36 30.15 0.42
N VAL A 26 -6.80 31.24 0.96
CA VAL A 26 -5.94 31.18 2.16
C VAL A 26 -6.74 30.67 3.36
N ILE A 27 -7.94 31.19 3.58
CA ILE A 27 -8.82 30.77 4.68
C ILE A 27 -9.18 29.29 4.52
N TRP A 28 -9.63 28.86 3.34
CA TRP A 28 -10.06 27.50 3.10
C TRP A 28 -8.92 26.49 3.29
N THR A 29 -7.76 26.75 2.67
CA THR A 29 -6.60 25.87 2.81
C THR A 29 -6.10 25.80 4.25
N SER A 30 -6.04 26.94 4.94
CA SER A 30 -5.62 26.98 6.36
C SER A 30 -6.64 26.29 7.26
N PHE A 31 -7.94 26.53 7.05
CA PHE A 31 -9.02 25.91 7.83
C PHE A 31 -9.04 24.39 7.67
N THR A 32 -8.91 23.88 6.43
CA THR A 32 -8.88 22.43 6.18
C THR A 32 -7.69 21.77 6.88
N ILE A 33 -6.50 22.39 6.83
CA ILE A 33 -5.31 21.88 7.50
C ILE A 33 -5.46 21.97 9.03
N LEU A 34 -5.96 23.09 9.56
CA LEU A 34 -6.14 23.29 11.01
C LEU A 34 -7.21 22.38 11.61
N LYS A 35 -8.34 22.18 10.92
CA LYS A 35 -9.39 21.25 11.33
C LYS A 35 -8.86 19.82 11.40
N PHE A 36 -8.00 19.44 10.46
CA PHE A 36 -7.39 18.11 10.48
C PHE A 36 -6.33 18.00 11.58
N TYR A 37 -5.52 19.04 11.78
CA TYR A 37 -4.60 19.14 12.90
C TYR A 37 -5.32 18.98 14.25
N SER A 38 -6.48 19.62 14.45
CA SER A 38 -7.26 19.47 15.69
C SER A 38 -7.86 18.07 15.83
N LEU A 39 -8.36 17.47 14.75
CA LEU A 39 -8.88 16.09 14.76
C LEU A 39 -7.78 15.09 15.15
N ILE A 40 -6.58 15.21 14.60
CA ILE A 40 -5.45 14.34 14.98
C ILE A 40 -5.06 14.55 16.45
N LEU A 41 -5.06 15.79 16.94
CA LEU A 41 -4.79 16.05 18.36
C LEU A 41 -5.85 15.49 19.31
N GLU A 42 -7.11 15.42 18.86
CA GLU A 42 -8.19 14.76 19.59
C GLU A 42 -8.05 13.23 19.55
N GLU A 43 -7.69 12.65 18.40
CA GLU A 43 -7.40 11.23 18.24
C GLU A 43 -6.16 10.78 19.03
N LEU A 44 -5.13 11.62 19.16
CA LEU A 44 -3.95 11.38 20.00
C LEU A 44 -4.27 11.22 21.50
N ARG A 45 -5.48 11.59 21.96
CA ARG A 45 -5.94 11.37 23.34
C ARG A 45 -6.61 10.00 23.53
N LEU A 46 -6.87 9.26 22.46
CA LEU A 46 -7.42 7.90 22.49
C LEU A 46 -6.32 6.92 22.04
N PRO A 47 -6.16 5.75 22.68
CA PRO A 47 -5.24 4.73 22.18
C PRO A 47 -5.79 4.18 20.86
N LEU A 48 -5.26 4.68 19.74
CA LEU A 48 -5.65 4.21 18.40
C LEU A 48 -5.12 2.79 18.18
N VAL A 49 -6.05 1.88 17.90
CA VAL A 49 -5.78 0.64 17.16
C VAL A 49 -5.64 1.00 15.69
N GLY A 50 -4.51 0.66 15.08
CA GLY A 50 -4.33 0.70 13.62
C GLY A 50 -3.29 1.69 13.10
N GLY A 51 -2.02 1.29 13.15
CA GLY A 51 -1.06 1.30 12.02
C GLY A 51 -0.74 2.56 11.21
N ILE A 52 -1.30 3.76 11.45
CA ILE A 52 -0.92 4.94 10.66
C ILE A 52 0.43 5.47 11.15
N PRO A 53 1.43 5.71 10.27
CA PRO A 53 2.62 6.47 10.63
C PRO A 53 2.23 7.92 10.91
N GLN A 54 1.94 8.22 12.18
CA GLN A 54 1.33 9.48 12.62
C GLN A 54 2.08 10.71 12.09
N GLN A 55 3.40 10.61 11.93
CA GLN A 55 4.29 11.69 11.54
C GLN A 55 4.04 12.24 10.12
N LEU A 56 3.55 11.43 9.16
CA LEU A 56 3.28 11.87 7.78
C LEU A 56 1.81 12.20 7.50
N SER A 57 0.91 11.93 8.45
CA SER A 57 -0.54 12.07 8.31
C SER A 57 -0.99 13.50 7.92
N LEU A 58 -0.48 14.51 8.62
CA LEU A 58 -0.77 15.92 8.33
C LEU A 58 -0.20 16.37 6.98
N THR A 59 0.98 15.85 6.62
CA THR A 59 1.58 16.13 5.31
C THR A 59 0.71 15.56 4.21
N ASN A 60 0.17 14.34 4.36
CA ASN A 60 -0.74 13.72 3.39
C ASN A 60 -1.94 14.65 3.08
N ARG A 61 -2.60 15.19 4.12
CA ARG A 61 -3.70 16.15 3.92
C ARG A 61 -3.26 17.49 3.34
N THR A 62 -2.08 17.96 3.72
CA THR A 62 -1.50 19.19 3.13
C THR A 62 -1.26 19.01 1.63
N LEU A 63 -0.82 17.83 1.19
CA LEU A 63 -0.68 17.50 -0.23
C LEU A 63 -2.05 17.34 -0.92
N GLY A 64 -3.09 16.96 -0.18
CA GLY A 64 -4.48 16.88 -0.64
C GLY A 64 -5.05 18.18 -1.21
N VAL A 65 -4.54 19.35 -0.81
CA VAL A 65 -4.98 20.65 -1.38
C VAL A 65 -4.28 21.01 -2.70
N SER A 66 -3.37 20.17 -3.21
CA SER A 66 -2.59 20.44 -4.42
C SER A 66 -3.45 20.69 -5.66
N LEU A 67 -4.52 19.90 -5.89
CA LEU A 67 -5.44 20.09 -7.01
C LEU A 67 -6.16 21.46 -6.94
N LEU A 68 -6.55 21.87 -5.75
CA LEU A 68 -7.22 23.15 -5.52
C LEU A 68 -6.25 24.31 -5.76
N LEU A 69 -5.02 24.23 -5.27
CA LEU A 69 -3.99 25.24 -5.55
C LEU A 69 -3.68 25.31 -7.05
N PHE A 70 -3.50 24.16 -7.70
CA PHE A 70 -3.25 24.08 -9.13
C PHE A 70 -4.38 24.76 -9.92
N THR A 71 -5.63 24.38 -9.65
CA THR A 71 -6.81 24.91 -10.34
C THR A 71 -6.99 26.41 -10.07
N PHE A 72 -6.85 26.85 -8.81
CA PHE A 72 -6.94 28.27 -8.49
C PHE A 72 -5.92 29.09 -9.28
N PHE A 73 -4.64 28.72 -9.23
CA PHE A 73 -3.59 29.47 -9.90
C PHE A 73 -3.63 29.35 -11.44
N LEU A 74 -4.20 28.27 -11.98
CA LEU A 74 -4.48 28.12 -13.41
C LEU A 74 -5.46 29.21 -13.89
N PHE A 75 -6.63 29.31 -13.25
CA PHE A 75 -7.66 30.28 -13.64
C PHE A 75 -7.29 31.71 -13.25
N PHE A 76 -6.71 31.90 -12.07
CA PHE A 76 -6.34 33.21 -11.55
C PHE A 76 -5.24 33.88 -12.40
N SER A 77 -4.23 33.11 -12.83
CA SER A 77 -3.18 33.61 -13.72
C SER A 77 -3.70 33.92 -15.13
N TYR A 78 -4.64 33.11 -15.65
CA TYR A 78 -5.35 33.40 -16.89
C TYR A 78 -6.15 34.71 -16.78
N GLU A 79 -6.94 34.90 -15.73
CA GLU A 79 -7.73 36.13 -15.53
C GLU A 79 -6.86 37.39 -15.39
N ALA A 80 -5.78 37.31 -14.61
CA ALA A 80 -4.83 38.40 -14.46
C ALA A 80 -4.22 38.80 -15.82
N SER A 81 -3.95 37.81 -16.67
CA SER A 81 -3.35 37.97 -17.99
C SER A 81 -4.38 38.45 -19.03
N ALA A 82 -5.59 37.89 -19.04
CA ALA A 82 -6.68 38.25 -19.94
C ALA A 82 -7.09 39.72 -19.74
N LYS A 83 -7.17 40.19 -18.48
CA LYS A 83 -7.43 41.61 -18.17
C LYS A 83 -6.38 42.56 -18.76
N VAL A 84 -5.12 42.13 -18.94
CA VAL A 84 -4.11 42.96 -19.62
C VAL A 84 -4.37 43.06 -21.13
N VAL A 85 -4.86 41.98 -21.73
CA VAL A 85 -5.20 41.95 -23.16
C VAL A 85 -6.47 42.75 -23.45
N THR A 86 -7.52 42.57 -22.65
CA THR A 86 -8.82 43.21 -22.86
C THR A 86 -8.82 44.70 -22.53
N SER A 87 -7.98 45.16 -21.60
CA SER A 87 -7.83 46.60 -21.30
C SER A 87 -6.93 47.35 -22.29
N HIS A 88 -6.61 46.77 -23.46
CA HIS A 88 -5.72 47.34 -24.49
C HIS A 88 -4.32 47.76 -24.01
N LEU A 89 -3.89 47.32 -22.82
CA LEU A 89 -2.60 47.67 -22.23
C LEU A 89 -1.41 47.10 -23.02
N LEU A 90 -1.64 46.11 -23.90
CA LEU A 90 -0.60 45.51 -24.72
C LEU A 90 -0.02 46.45 -25.78
N GLU A 91 -0.81 47.42 -26.26
CA GLU A 91 -0.41 48.35 -27.32
C GLU A 91 0.65 49.36 -26.85
N PRO A 92 0.42 50.18 -25.80
CA PRO A 92 1.44 51.10 -25.30
C PRO A 92 2.67 50.37 -24.76
N VAL A 93 2.48 49.17 -24.21
CA VAL A 93 3.57 48.35 -23.66
C VAL A 93 4.42 47.73 -24.77
N SER A 94 3.85 47.48 -25.94
CA SER A 94 4.61 46.94 -27.08
C SER A 94 5.62 47.94 -27.65
N ALA A 95 5.40 49.25 -27.45
CA ALA A 95 6.37 50.29 -27.79
C ALA A 95 7.64 50.24 -26.92
N LEU A 96 7.55 49.67 -25.71
CA LEU A 96 8.70 49.54 -24.80
C LEU A 96 9.58 48.34 -25.18
N ARG A 97 10.91 48.50 -25.05
CA ARG A 97 11.87 47.40 -25.26
C ARG A 97 11.56 46.22 -24.32
N ARG A 98 11.14 45.10 -24.92
CA ARG A 98 10.69 43.87 -24.22
C ARG A 98 9.50 44.11 -23.28
N GLY A 99 8.64 45.10 -23.55
CA GLY A 99 7.54 45.47 -22.66
C GLY A 99 6.56 44.34 -22.39
N ARG A 100 6.14 43.60 -23.44
CA ARG A 100 5.25 42.43 -23.30
C ARG A 100 5.83 41.39 -22.35
N LEU A 101 7.08 40.97 -22.61
CA LEU A 101 7.80 40.02 -21.75
C LEU A 101 7.86 40.51 -20.28
N LYS A 102 8.14 41.80 -20.05
CA LYS A 102 8.23 42.38 -18.70
C LYS A 102 6.89 42.35 -17.95
N ILE A 103 5.77 42.59 -18.64
CA ILE A 103 4.45 42.56 -18.00
C ILE A 103 4.04 41.13 -17.65
N PHE A 104 4.12 40.20 -18.60
CA PHE A 104 3.77 38.80 -18.32
C PHE A 104 4.69 38.17 -17.29
N PHE A 105 5.98 38.52 -17.30
CA PHE A 105 6.89 38.13 -16.22
C PHE A 105 6.51 38.75 -14.87
N ALA A 106 6.05 40.00 -14.84
CA ALA A 106 5.57 40.62 -13.61
C ALA A 106 4.30 39.94 -13.08
N ILE A 107 3.39 39.51 -13.97
CA ILE A 107 2.20 38.71 -13.61
C ILE A 107 2.62 37.37 -13.03
N PHE A 108 3.54 36.65 -13.69
CA PHE A 108 4.09 35.39 -13.19
C PHE A 108 4.66 35.57 -11.77
N ILE A 109 5.56 36.53 -11.57
CA ILE A 109 6.17 36.77 -10.26
C ILE A 109 5.15 37.21 -9.21
N SER A 110 4.15 38.04 -9.54
CA SER A 110 3.13 38.41 -8.57
C SER A 110 2.30 37.21 -8.11
N ASN A 111 2.01 36.26 -9.00
CA ASN A 111 1.31 35.03 -8.64
C ASN A 111 2.20 34.11 -7.80
N VAL A 112 3.48 33.98 -8.13
CA VAL A 112 4.46 33.21 -7.35
C VAL A 112 4.62 33.77 -5.93
N ILE A 113 4.61 35.10 -5.75
CA ILE A 113 4.67 35.71 -4.41
C ILE A 113 3.43 35.36 -3.59
N LEU A 114 2.23 35.39 -4.19
CA LEU A 114 0.99 34.99 -3.52
C LEU A 114 1.00 33.49 -3.16
N LEU A 115 1.45 32.65 -4.09
CA LEU A 115 1.62 31.22 -3.85
C LEU A 115 2.59 30.94 -2.70
N LEU A 116 3.73 31.64 -2.67
CA LEU A 116 4.75 31.48 -1.64
C LEU A 116 4.18 31.79 -0.25
N ALA A 117 3.31 32.79 -0.11
CA ALA A 117 2.67 33.10 1.16
C ALA A 117 1.80 31.92 1.67
N VAL A 118 1.01 31.30 0.80
CA VAL A 118 0.21 30.11 1.13
C VAL A 118 1.11 28.94 1.55
N VAL A 119 2.14 28.65 0.75
CA VAL A 119 3.07 27.54 1.01
C VAL A 119 3.88 27.74 2.29
N THR A 120 4.25 28.99 2.63
CA THR A 120 4.95 29.29 3.89
C THR A 120 4.07 28.97 5.11
N ILE A 121 2.77 29.26 5.05
CA ILE A 121 1.82 28.89 6.12
C ILE A 121 1.73 27.37 6.24
N GLN A 122 1.61 26.65 5.11
CA GLN A 122 1.56 25.18 5.10
C GLN A 122 2.81 24.54 5.70
N LEU A 123 4.00 25.04 5.34
CA LEU A 123 5.26 24.61 5.92
C LEU A 123 5.32 24.90 7.42
N GLY A 124 4.91 26.10 7.86
CA GLY A 124 4.86 26.47 9.27
C GLY A 124 3.99 25.51 10.10
N ILE A 125 2.81 25.16 9.61
CA ILE A 125 1.90 24.24 10.29
C ILE A 125 2.49 22.82 10.35
N ASN A 126 3.06 22.30 9.24
CA ASN A 126 3.65 20.95 9.24
C ASN A 126 4.91 20.86 10.13
N ILE A 127 5.77 21.87 10.12
CA ILE A 127 6.95 21.89 10.99
C ILE A 127 6.53 22.00 12.47
N HIS A 128 5.50 22.80 12.78
CA HIS A 128 4.97 22.87 14.13
C HIS A 128 4.43 21.51 14.61
N TYR A 129 3.71 20.79 13.74
CA TYR A 129 3.21 19.44 14.04
C TYR A 129 4.34 18.42 14.27
N LEU A 130 5.39 18.42 13.43
CA LEU A 130 6.54 17.54 13.64
C LEU A 130 7.26 17.86 14.97
N ASN A 131 7.35 19.13 15.35
CA ASN A 131 7.90 19.53 16.65
C ASN A 131 7.00 19.05 17.80
N HIS A 132 5.67 19.11 17.66
CA HIS A 132 4.72 18.60 18.64
C HIS A 132 4.88 17.08 18.86
N LEU A 133 5.10 16.34 17.78
CA LEU A 133 5.41 14.90 17.83
C LEU A 133 6.87 14.60 18.24
N ALA A 134 7.68 15.62 18.55
CA ALA A 134 9.10 15.49 18.86
C ALA A 134 9.92 14.71 17.80
N VAL A 135 9.53 14.84 16.53
CA VAL A 135 10.21 14.24 15.37
C VAL A 135 11.39 15.13 14.95
N ASN A 136 12.57 14.77 15.45
CA ASN A 136 13.80 15.53 15.20
C ASN A 136 14.62 15.00 14.01
N ASP A 137 14.16 13.95 13.34
CA ASP A 137 14.93 13.32 12.27
C ASP A 137 15.06 14.22 11.03
N LEU A 138 16.29 14.52 10.63
CA LEU A 138 16.56 15.45 9.54
C LEU A 138 16.06 14.96 8.17
N PRO A 139 16.26 13.69 7.77
CA PRO A 139 15.74 13.16 6.51
C PRO A 139 14.22 13.25 6.41
N ILE A 140 13.49 12.91 7.48
CA ILE A 140 12.02 12.99 7.52
C ILE A 140 11.56 14.45 7.36
N ARG A 141 12.17 15.38 8.12
CA ARG A 141 11.83 16.82 8.02
C ARG A 141 12.14 17.39 6.65
N ALA A 142 13.30 17.03 6.08
CA ALA A 142 13.67 17.43 4.73
C ALA A 142 12.68 16.87 3.70
N HIS A 143 12.24 15.62 3.85
CA HIS A 143 11.26 14.99 2.97
C HIS A 143 9.91 15.70 2.99
N VAL A 144 9.40 16.07 4.17
CA VAL A 144 8.16 16.84 4.30
C VAL A 144 8.27 18.19 3.60
N VAL A 145 9.37 18.91 3.82
CA VAL A 145 9.62 20.20 3.16
C VAL A 145 9.69 20.04 1.63
N LEU A 146 10.48 19.07 1.14
CA LEU A 146 10.63 18.82 -0.30
C LEU A 146 9.31 18.37 -0.93
N SER A 147 8.52 17.56 -0.25
CA SER A 147 7.20 17.11 -0.70
C SER A 147 6.22 18.27 -0.85
N ILE A 148 6.17 19.17 0.13
CA ILE A 148 5.30 20.36 0.06
C ILE A 148 5.79 21.33 -1.02
N LEU A 149 7.11 21.59 -1.11
CA LEU A 149 7.67 22.46 -2.14
C LEU A 149 7.44 21.90 -3.55
N PHE A 150 7.62 20.61 -3.77
CA PHE A 150 7.38 20.02 -5.08
C PHE A 150 5.88 20.08 -5.44
N ASN A 151 5.01 19.50 -4.62
CA ASN A 151 3.61 19.33 -4.99
C ASN A 151 2.77 20.61 -4.84
N ASN A 152 3.01 21.43 -3.81
CA ASN A 152 2.19 22.62 -3.52
C ASN A 152 2.85 23.93 -3.98
N PHE A 153 4.12 23.94 -4.38
CA PHE A 153 4.76 25.13 -4.96
C PHE A 153 5.13 24.94 -6.45
N VAL A 154 5.86 23.89 -6.82
CA VAL A 154 6.28 23.69 -8.21
C VAL A 154 5.09 23.41 -9.13
N LEU A 155 4.16 22.53 -8.76
CA LEU A 155 3.00 22.23 -9.62
C LEU A 155 2.09 23.45 -9.85
N PRO A 156 1.73 24.27 -8.85
CA PRO A 156 0.99 25.49 -9.12
C PRO A 156 1.80 26.53 -9.93
N CYS A 157 3.14 26.53 -9.88
CA CYS A 157 3.94 27.35 -10.81
C CYS A 157 3.72 26.93 -12.27
N ILE A 158 3.58 25.63 -12.54
CA ILE A 158 3.22 25.13 -13.88
C ILE A 158 1.83 25.66 -14.26
N ALA A 159 0.85 25.57 -13.36
CA ALA A 159 -0.49 26.12 -13.58
C ALA A 159 -0.47 27.62 -13.90
N ILE A 160 0.37 28.41 -13.24
CA ILE A 160 0.53 29.85 -13.53
C ILE A 160 1.00 30.06 -14.98
N ILE A 161 2.01 29.31 -15.44
CA ILE A 161 2.51 29.47 -16.82
C ILE A 161 1.48 28.98 -17.83
N MET A 162 0.79 27.88 -17.55
CA MET A 162 -0.29 27.36 -18.39
C MET A 162 -1.44 28.37 -18.53
N GLY A 163 -1.89 28.96 -17.42
CA GLY A 163 -2.95 29.97 -17.43
C GLY A 163 -2.55 31.25 -18.15
N ILE A 164 -1.30 31.72 -17.97
CA ILE A 164 -0.75 32.82 -18.78
C ILE A 164 -0.76 32.46 -20.27
N THR A 165 -0.41 31.23 -20.63
CA THR A 165 -0.36 30.75 -22.03
C THR A 165 -1.77 30.59 -22.62
N ALA A 166 -2.78 30.29 -21.82
CA ALA A 166 -4.16 30.18 -22.29
C ALA A 166 -4.72 31.50 -22.86
N VAL A 167 -4.11 32.65 -22.55
CA VAL A 167 -4.44 33.96 -23.16
C VAL A 167 -4.21 34.00 -24.67
N LEU A 168 -3.42 33.08 -25.23
CA LEU A 168 -3.27 32.94 -26.67
C LEU A 168 -4.57 32.57 -27.38
N ILE A 169 -5.54 32.02 -26.64
CA ILE A 169 -6.85 31.64 -27.14
C ILE A 169 -7.74 32.88 -27.16
N LYS A 170 -8.03 33.39 -28.36
CA LYS A 170 -8.78 34.64 -28.55
C LYS A 170 -10.18 34.64 -27.92
N ASN A 171 -10.83 33.47 -27.86
CA ASN A 171 -12.18 33.35 -27.33
C ASN A 171 -12.15 32.90 -25.86
N ARG A 172 -12.68 33.74 -24.98
CA ARG A 172 -12.70 33.51 -23.52
C ARG A 172 -13.40 32.21 -23.13
N MET A 173 -14.51 31.85 -23.81
CA MET A 173 -15.23 30.59 -23.55
C MET A 173 -14.39 29.38 -23.94
N ARG A 174 -13.72 29.42 -25.10
CA ARG A 174 -12.84 28.32 -25.53
C ARG A 174 -11.65 28.15 -24.58
N ALA A 175 -11.10 29.25 -24.06
CA ALA A 175 -10.03 29.20 -23.07
C ALA A 175 -10.52 28.53 -21.78
N TYR A 176 -11.68 28.93 -21.23
CA TYR A 176 -12.22 28.29 -20.03
C TYR A 176 -12.53 26.81 -20.23
N LEU A 177 -13.13 26.42 -21.37
CA LEU A 177 -13.37 25.01 -21.67
C LEU A 177 -12.07 24.20 -21.70
N LEU A 178 -11.00 24.76 -22.26
CA LEU A 178 -9.67 24.12 -22.24
C LEU A 178 -9.13 24.01 -20.80
N LEU A 179 -9.19 25.09 -20.01
CA LEU A 179 -8.71 25.08 -18.62
C LEU A 179 -9.47 24.07 -17.77
N ILE A 180 -10.79 23.98 -17.92
CA ILE A 180 -11.63 22.98 -17.27
C ILE A 180 -11.19 21.57 -17.70
N GLY A 181 -11.04 21.33 -19.01
CA GLY A 181 -10.58 20.04 -19.53
C GLY A 181 -9.22 19.62 -18.97
N ILE A 182 -8.26 20.56 -18.87
CA ILE A 182 -6.95 20.33 -18.25
C ILE A 182 -7.10 19.97 -16.77
N THR A 183 -7.94 20.70 -16.02
CA THR A 183 -8.21 20.38 -14.61
C THR A 183 -8.78 18.97 -14.46
N PHE A 184 -9.69 18.54 -15.34
CA PHE A 184 -10.21 17.17 -15.34
C PHE A 184 -9.12 16.14 -15.61
N LEU A 185 -8.28 16.34 -16.63
CA LEU A 185 -7.19 15.42 -16.99
C LEU A 185 -6.11 15.30 -15.90
N ILE A 186 -5.84 16.38 -15.15
CA ILE A 186 -4.86 16.35 -14.05
C ILE A 186 -5.46 15.78 -12.76
N SER A 187 -6.79 15.84 -12.62
CA SER A 187 -7.47 15.37 -11.41
C SER A 187 -7.44 13.83 -11.27
N PRO A 188 -7.71 13.29 -10.07
CA PRO A 188 -7.85 11.85 -9.85
C PRO A 188 -8.88 11.17 -10.76
N PHE A 189 -9.85 11.93 -11.28
CA PHE A 189 -10.84 11.44 -12.25
C PHE A 189 -10.19 10.85 -13.51
N SER A 190 -9.05 11.39 -13.95
CA SER A 190 -8.36 10.87 -15.12
C SER A 190 -7.87 9.44 -14.92
N ARG A 191 -7.38 9.10 -13.72
CA ARG A 191 -6.94 7.75 -13.38
C ARG A 191 -8.14 6.80 -13.30
N TRP A 192 -9.25 7.25 -12.69
CA TRP A 192 -10.49 6.48 -12.65
C TRP A 192 -11.02 6.19 -14.06
N LEU A 193 -11.07 7.20 -14.94
CA LEU A 193 -11.54 7.04 -16.31
C LEU A 193 -10.67 6.05 -17.09
N SER A 194 -9.36 6.18 -16.93
CA SER A 194 -8.38 5.29 -17.53
C SER A 194 -8.55 3.83 -17.06
N TYR A 195 -8.78 3.59 -15.77
CA TYR A 195 -9.12 2.27 -15.24
C TYR A 195 -10.42 1.71 -15.83
N THR A 196 -11.48 2.53 -15.91
CA THR A 196 -12.74 2.10 -16.50
C THR A 196 -12.58 1.71 -17.97
N ILE A 197 -11.79 2.46 -18.73
CA ILE A 197 -11.52 2.13 -20.14
C ILE A 197 -10.79 0.79 -20.27
N ASP A 198 -9.78 0.55 -19.43
CA ASP A 198 -9.01 -0.71 -19.42
C ASP A 198 -9.90 -1.92 -19.12
N SER A 199 -10.77 -1.82 -18.11
CA SER A 199 -11.69 -2.89 -17.74
C SER A 199 -12.72 -3.27 -18.82
N VAL A 200 -12.98 -2.37 -19.77
CA VAL A 200 -14.00 -2.55 -20.82
C VAL A 200 -13.38 -2.83 -22.20
N SER A 201 -12.12 -2.48 -22.42
CA SER A 201 -11.52 -2.42 -23.75
C SER A 201 -10.27 -3.30 -23.87
N PHE A 202 -10.45 -4.61 -24.04
CA PHE A 202 -9.36 -5.55 -24.30
C PHE A 202 -8.51 -5.08 -25.51
N GLY A 203 -7.30 -4.59 -25.26
CA GLY A 203 -6.29 -4.23 -26.28
C GLY A 203 -6.16 -2.75 -26.68
N ILE A 204 -7.14 -1.89 -26.40
CA ILE A 204 -7.03 -0.43 -26.69
C ILE A 204 -6.26 0.30 -25.58
N SER A 205 -6.21 -0.27 -24.38
CA SER A 205 -5.57 0.32 -23.22
C SER A 205 -4.06 0.53 -23.40
N GLU A 206 -3.35 -0.35 -24.12
CA GLU A 206 -1.90 -0.20 -24.32
C GLU A 206 -1.49 1.12 -24.98
N ILE A 207 -2.36 1.67 -25.83
CA ILE A 207 -2.11 2.92 -26.57
C ILE A 207 -2.60 4.14 -25.79
N ILE A 208 -3.70 4.00 -25.06
CA ILE A 208 -4.37 5.12 -24.40
C ILE A 208 -3.75 5.43 -23.02
N MET A 209 -3.31 4.43 -22.27
CA MET A 209 -2.83 4.60 -20.89
C MET A 209 -1.59 5.53 -20.80
N PRO A 210 -0.55 5.37 -21.65
CA PRO A 210 0.61 6.26 -21.63
C PRO A 210 0.26 7.73 -21.89
N LEU A 211 -0.86 8.02 -22.58
CA LEU A 211 -1.33 9.39 -22.80
C LEU A 211 -1.87 10.01 -21.52
N PHE A 212 -2.52 9.24 -20.66
CA PHE A 212 -3.04 9.69 -19.37
C PHE A 212 -1.92 9.91 -18.34
N ASP A 213 -0.84 9.11 -18.40
CA ASP A 213 0.32 9.27 -17.51
C ASP A 213 1.00 10.64 -17.64
N VAL A 214 0.98 11.23 -18.84
CA VAL A 214 1.50 12.59 -19.09
C VAL A 214 0.74 13.66 -18.30
N PHE A 215 -0.49 13.38 -17.85
CA PHE A 215 -1.29 14.30 -17.03
C PHE A 215 -1.23 13.97 -15.53
N ASN A 216 -0.53 12.90 -15.11
CA ASN A 216 -0.43 12.47 -13.73
C ASN A 216 0.58 13.31 -12.89
N LEU A 217 0.35 14.62 -12.86
CA LEU A 217 1.22 15.60 -12.19
C LEU A 217 1.05 15.59 -10.66
N LEU A 218 -0.19 15.41 -10.19
CA LEU A 218 -0.52 15.49 -8.77
C LEU A 218 0.18 14.41 -7.94
N PRO A 219 0.39 14.64 -6.63
CA PRO A 219 0.88 13.60 -5.73
C PRO A 219 0.09 12.29 -5.89
N PRO A 220 0.76 11.16 -6.15
CA PRO A 220 0.09 9.87 -6.24
C PRO A 220 -0.33 9.39 -4.84
N SER A 221 -1.33 8.51 -4.81
CA SER A 221 -1.66 7.69 -3.63
C SER A 221 -2.01 8.43 -2.33
N LEU A 222 -2.60 9.64 -2.42
CA LEU A 222 -3.06 10.36 -1.22
C LEU A 222 -4.30 9.72 -0.56
N ASP A 223 -4.97 8.84 -1.29
CA ASP A 223 -6.10 8.01 -0.86
C ASP A 223 -5.66 6.79 -0.03
N ALA A 224 -4.38 6.45 -0.04
CA ALA A 224 -3.81 5.37 0.75
C ALA A 224 -2.94 5.92 1.89
N GLN A 225 -2.60 5.04 2.85
CA GLN A 225 -1.62 5.37 3.87
C GLN A 225 -0.23 5.52 3.24
N PRO A 226 0.56 6.55 3.63
CA PRO A 226 1.92 6.70 3.12
C PRO A 226 2.80 5.59 3.70
N ASN A 227 3.63 4.97 2.85
CA ASN A 227 4.62 3.98 3.28
C ASN A 227 5.56 4.60 4.34
N SER A 228 5.76 3.94 5.47
CA SER A 228 6.59 4.47 6.58
C SER A 228 8.09 4.55 6.24
N VAL A 229 8.56 3.85 5.22
CA VAL A 229 9.97 3.81 4.78
C VAL A 229 10.23 4.75 3.60
N PHE A 230 9.25 4.95 2.71
CA PHE A 230 9.38 5.72 1.47
C PHE A 230 8.73 7.12 1.54
N GLY A 231 7.63 7.27 2.27
CA GLY A 231 6.82 8.49 2.35
C GLY A 231 6.15 8.85 1.01
N PHE A 232 6.19 10.13 0.61
CA PHE A 232 5.61 10.59 -0.67
C PHE A 232 6.60 10.48 -1.84
N SER A 233 6.10 10.12 -3.02
CA SER A 233 6.95 10.00 -4.22
C SER A 233 7.55 11.34 -4.65
N LEU A 234 8.88 11.41 -4.76
CA LEU A 234 9.68 12.48 -5.34
C LEU A 234 10.65 11.90 -6.39
N LEU A 235 10.22 10.82 -7.06
CA LEU A 235 11.04 10.09 -8.01
C LEU A 235 11.38 10.94 -9.25
N PRO A 236 12.52 10.66 -9.92
CA PRO A 236 12.99 11.48 -11.04
C PRO A 236 12.00 11.61 -12.19
N TYR A 237 11.23 10.56 -12.51
CA TYR A 237 10.20 10.63 -13.57
C TYR A 237 9.15 11.71 -13.28
N ARG A 238 8.77 11.94 -12.00
CA ARG A 238 7.81 13.00 -11.62
C ARG A 238 8.41 14.39 -11.83
N ILE A 239 9.68 14.55 -11.46
CA ILE A 239 10.41 15.80 -11.66
C ILE A 239 10.55 16.08 -13.16
N ALA A 240 10.86 15.05 -13.94
CA ALA A 240 10.92 15.12 -15.39
C ALA A 240 9.56 15.52 -15.97
N LEU A 241 8.46 14.90 -15.55
CA LEU A 241 7.11 15.24 -16.01
C LEU A 241 6.76 16.71 -15.71
N ALA A 242 6.99 17.18 -14.48
CA ALA A 242 6.81 18.57 -14.11
C ALA A 242 7.67 19.51 -14.99
N ALA A 243 8.91 19.12 -15.30
CA ALA A 243 9.81 19.88 -16.17
C ALA A 243 9.33 19.92 -17.63
N ILE A 244 8.76 18.83 -18.17
CA ILE A 244 8.15 18.80 -19.52
C ILE A 244 7.10 19.91 -19.64
N TRP A 245 6.16 19.95 -18.71
CA TRP A 245 5.09 20.96 -18.69
C TRP A 245 5.65 22.36 -18.47
N PHE A 246 6.52 22.56 -17.48
CA PHE A 246 7.10 23.87 -17.18
C PHE A 246 7.88 24.46 -18.37
N PHE A 247 8.83 23.71 -18.93
CA PHE A 247 9.67 24.18 -20.02
C PHE A 247 8.94 24.20 -21.37
N GLY A 248 7.99 23.28 -21.57
CA GLY A 248 7.15 23.25 -22.77
C GLY A 248 6.31 24.52 -22.90
N PHE A 249 5.54 24.86 -21.86
CA PHE A 249 4.74 26.09 -21.83
C PHE A 249 5.61 27.36 -21.83
N THR A 250 6.77 27.33 -21.19
CA THR A 250 7.74 28.44 -21.26
C THR A 250 8.22 28.68 -22.70
N THR A 251 8.50 27.61 -23.46
CA THR A 251 8.91 27.69 -24.87
C THR A 251 7.82 28.32 -25.74
N VAL A 252 6.57 27.89 -25.56
CA VAL A 252 5.39 28.45 -26.26
C VAL A 252 5.23 29.93 -25.93
N LEU A 253 5.27 30.29 -24.64
CA LEU A 253 5.12 31.66 -24.18
C LEU A 253 6.22 32.58 -24.72
N LEU A 254 7.48 32.15 -24.67
CA LEU A 254 8.60 32.92 -25.22
C LEU A 254 8.49 33.12 -26.73
N THR A 255 7.95 32.14 -27.45
CA THR A 255 7.73 32.22 -28.90
C THR A 255 6.68 33.27 -29.25
N PHE A 256 5.60 33.35 -28.46
CA PHE A 256 4.56 34.36 -28.67
C PHE A 256 4.98 35.78 -28.24
N LEU A 257 5.64 35.91 -27.08
CA LEU A 257 5.94 37.22 -26.48
C LEU A 257 7.11 37.94 -27.16
N VAL A 258 7.98 37.22 -27.86
CA VAL A 258 9.20 37.77 -28.47
C VAL A 258 9.04 37.89 -29.99
N ARG A 259 8.51 39.04 -30.44
CA ARG A 259 8.24 39.32 -31.86
C ARG A 259 9.49 39.74 -32.67
N LYS A 260 10.50 40.32 -32.02
CA LYS A 260 11.80 40.68 -32.66
C LYS A 260 12.88 39.66 -32.30
N ARG A 261 13.54 39.08 -33.32
CA ARG A 261 14.62 38.10 -33.17
C ARG A 261 15.82 38.78 -32.49
N ASN A 262 16.05 38.44 -31.22
CA ASN A 262 17.23 38.83 -30.45
C ASN A 262 17.99 37.55 -30.10
N ARG A 263 19.32 37.58 -30.20
CA ARG A 263 20.20 36.43 -29.88
C ARG A 263 19.85 35.85 -28.51
N ARG A 264 19.77 36.66 -27.45
CA ARG A 264 19.52 36.19 -26.08
C ARG A 264 18.16 35.49 -25.89
N THR A 265 17.09 36.04 -26.44
CA THR A 265 15.75 35.42 -26.33
C THR A 265 15.57 34.22 -27.26
N SER A 266 16.39 34.11 -28.31
CA SER A 266 16.45 32.91 -29.14
C SER A 266 17.18 31.78 -28.42
N TRP A 267 18.29 32.09 -27.73
CA TRP A 267 18.98 31.12 -26.86
C TRP A 267 18.08 30.60 -25.74
N LEU A 268 17.34 31.47 -25.04
CA LEU A 268 16.42 31.01 -23.97
C LEU A 268 15.33 30.05 -24.49
N ARG A 269 14.79 30.29 -25.69
CA ARG A 269 13.83 29.38 -26.32
C ARG A 269 14.46 28.03 -26.64
N PHE A 270 15.67 28.06 -27.21
CA PHE A 270 16.41 26.85 -27.55
C PHE A 270 16.77 26.02 -26.32
N ILE A 271 17.26 26.67 -25.26
CA ILE A 271 17.55 26.00 -23.98
C ILE A 271 16.29 25.39 -23.37
N SER A 272 15.17 26.14 -23.34
CA SER A 272 13.90 25.63 -22.83
C SER A 272 13.41 24.43 -23.63
N LEU A 273 13.54 24.46 -24.96
CA LEU A 273 13.18 23.34 -25.82
C LEU A 273 14.07 22.11 -25.56
N ILE A 274 15.38 22.30 -25.45
CA ILE A 274 16.31 21.20 -25.09
C ILE A 274 15.93 20.60 -23.74
N LEU A 275 15.65 21.43 -22.73
CA LEU A 275 15.26 20.95 -21.41
C LEU A 275 13.93 20.16 -21.46
N THR A 276 12.97 20.58 -22.27
CA THR A 276 11.75 19.80 -22.52
C THR A 276 12.09 18.43 -23.13
N VAL A 277 12.92 18.39 -24.18
CA VAL A 277 13.29 17.13 -24.85
C VAL A 277 14.05 16.19 -23.90
N VAL A 278 15.02 16.71 -23.15
CA VAL A 278 15.76 15.91 -22.14
C VAL A 278 14.81 15.38 -21.07
N SER A 279 13.84 16.18 -20.62
CA SER A 279 12.86 15.74 -19.63
C SER A 279 11.92 14.67 -20.19
N ILE A 280 11.54 14.73 -21.47
CA ILE A 280 10.79 13.65 -22.14
C ILE A 280 11.60 12.36 -22.13
N VAL A 281 12.89 12.41 -22.49
CA VAL A 281 13.75 11.21 -22.49
C VAL A 281 13.85 10.60 -21.09
N ILE A 282 14.00 11.41 -20.04
CA ILE A 282 14.05 10.92 -18.66
C ILE A 282 12.71 10.33 -18.22
N PHE A 283 11.59 10.96 -18.59
CA PHE A 283 10.25 10.49 -18.25
C PHE A 283 9.90 9.14 -18.91
N LEU A 284 10.39 8.91 -20.14
CA LEU A 284 10.16 7.66 -20.86
C LEU A 284 11.07 6.50 -20.40
N GLN A 285 12.05 6.76 -19.52
CA GLN A 285 12.85 5.67 -18.95
C GLN A 285 12.03 4.87 -17.92
N PRO A 286 12.21 3.54 -17.86
CA PRO A 286 11.60 2.73 -16.82
C PRO A 286 11.94 3.24 -15.43
N SER A 287 10.94 3.27 -14.55
CA SER A 287 11.11 3.62 -13.13
C SER A 287 10.23 2.71 -12.28
N SER A 288 10.74 2.25 -11.14
CA SER A 288 9.89 1.62 -10.12
C SER A 288 8.90 2.66 -9.59
N ILE A 289 7.61 2.48 -9.87
CA ILE A 289 6.54 3.36 -9.42
C ILE A 289 5.95 2.79 -8.14
N VAL A 290 6.29 3.43 -7.03
CA VAL A 290 5.74 3.11 -5.70
C VAL A 290 4.39 3.81 -5.58
N SER A 291 3.31 3.13 -5.98
CA SER A 291 1.93 3.64 -5.96
C SER A 291 0.98 2.63 -5.31
N PHE A 292 0.17 3.12 -4.38
CA PHE A 292 -0.87 2.39 -3.66
C PHE A 292 -2.25 2.49 -4.32
N ALA A 293 -2.39 3.34 -5.34
CA ALA A 293 -3.66 3.52 -6.05
C ALA A 293 -4.10 2.22 -6.73
N ARG A 294 -5.41 1.94 -6.76
CA ARG A 294 -5.98 0.83 -7.52
C ARG A 294 -5.95 1.15 -9.02
N GLY A 295 -5.54 0.16 -9.82
CA GLY A 295 -5.54 0.21 -11.28
C GLY A 295 -4.24 0.78 -11.85
N HIS A 296 -3.47 -0.07 -12.52
CA HIS A 296 -2.52 0.14 -13.65
C HIS A 296 -1.40 -0.91 -13.65
N ARG A 297 -0.76 -1.07 -14.82
CA ARG A 297 0.51 -1.80 -15.08
C ARG A 297 1.68 -1.38 -14.18
N ASP A 298 1.57 -0.24 -13.52
CA ASP A 298 2.61 0.34 -12.66
C ASP A 298 2.23 0.33 -11.17
N THR A 299 1.23 -0.48 -10.79
CA THR A 299 0.77 -0.64 -9.40
C THR A 299 1.14 -2.03 -8.87
N VAL A 300 0.98 -2.24 -7.56
CA VAL A 300 1.21 -3.55 -6.90
C VAL A 300 0.40 -4.70 -7.53
N MET A 301 -0.66 -4.40 -8.28
CA MET A 301 -1.52 -5.39 -8.97
C MET A 301 -1.03 -5.76 -10.37
N ALA A 302 0.04 -5.14 -10.86
CA ALA A 302 0.59 -5.40 -12.19
C ALA A 302 1.06 -6.85 -12.34
N ASP A 303 1.69 -7.38 -11.28
CA ASP A 303 2.14 -8.77 -11.23
C ASP A 303 0.95 -9.74 -11.37
N SER A 304 -0.14 -9.49 -10.64
CA SER A 304 -1.38 -10.28 -10.73
C SER A 304 -1.89 -10.40 -12.17
N LEU A 305 -1.97 -9.27 -12.89
CA LEU A 305 -2.41 -9.26 -14.29
C LEU A 305 -1.42 -9.93 -15.25
N TYR A 306 -0.12 -9.83 -14.96
CA TYR A 306 0.93 -10.45 -15.76
C TYR A 306 0.83 -11.98 -15.68
N TYR A 307 0.80 -12.54 -14.45
CA TYR A 307 0.81 -13.98 -14.23
C TYR A 307 -0.52 -14.67 -14.57
N GLN A 308 -1.64 -13.94 -14.70
CA GLN A 308 -2.88 -14.48 -15.27
C GLN A 308 -2.71 -15.01 -16.70
N ASN A 309 -1.75 -14.47 -17.45
CA ASN A 309 -1.55 -14.80 -18.87
C ASN A 309 -0.24 -15.57 -19.14
N HIS A 310 0.55 -15.87 -18.10
CA HIS A 310 1.85 -16.54 -18.23
C HIS A 310 1.89 -17.78 -17.35
N SER A 311 2.10 -18.95 -17.95
CA SER A 311 2.21 -20.22 -17.24
C SER A 311 3.51 -20.31 -16.44
N ALA A 312 3.42 -20.75 -15.19
CA ALA A 312 4.59 -21.10 -14.40
C ALA A 312 5.30 -22.35 -14.96
N LYS A 313 6.61 -22.40 -14.82
CA LYS A 313 7.49 -23.52 -15.12
C LYS A 313 8.25 -23.91 -13.85
N GLU A 314 8.46 -25.20 -13.68
CA GLU A 314 9.24 -25.74 -12.58
C GLU A 314 10.24 -26.76 -13.11
N SER A 315 11.48 -26.67 -12.63
CA SER A 315 12.57 -27.61 -12.92
C SER A 315 13.60 -27.50 -11.82
N LEU A 316 13.91 -28.63 -11.19
CA LEU A 316 15.04 -28.73 -10.27
C LEU A 316 16.33 -28.29 -10.96
N PRO A 317 17.23 -27.61 -10.23
CA PRO A 317 18.52 -27.19 -10.77
C PRO A 317 19.47 -28.39 -10.92
N ASP A 318 20.18 -28.44 -12.05
CA ASP A 318 21.24 -29.42 -12.31
C ASP A 318 22.60 -29.03 -11.66
N PHE A 319 22.64 -27.91 -10.93
CA PHE A 319 23.82 -27.33 -10.30
C PHE A 319 23.47 -26.59 -9.01
N VAL A 320 24.48 -26.30 -8.20
CA VAL A 320 24.38 -25.52 -6.97
C VAL A 320 25.18 -24.22 -7.13
N ILE A 321 24.69 -23.15 -6.52
CA ILE A 321 25.41 -21.87 -6.45
C ILE A 321 26.28 -21.87 -5.19
N THR A 322 27.58 -21.62 -5.35
CA THR A 322 28.53 -21.62 -4.22
C THR A 322 28.82 -20.21 -3.71
N SER A 323 28.82 -19.22 -4.61
CA SER A 323 28.98 -17.81 -4.25
C SER A 323 28.33 -16.86 -5.24
N VAL A 324 27.94 -15.68 -4.76
CA VAL A 324 27.32 -14.60 -5.55
C VAL A 324 27.99 -13.26 -5.23
N ASP A 325 28.67 -12.70 -6.22
CA ASP A 325 29.20 -11.33 -6.18
C ASP A 325 28.23 -10.38 -6.89
N LEU A 326 27.54 -9.53 -6.14
CA LEU A 326 26.48 -8.67 -6.64
C LEU A 326 26.88 -7.20 -6.62
N ASN A 327 27.02 -6.60 -7.81
CA ASN A 327 27.22 -5.16 -7.97
C ASN A 327 25.93 -4.50 -8.45
N LEU A 328 25.29 -3.72 -7.57
CA LEU A 328 24.04 -3.03 -7.87
C LEU A 328 24.28 -1.53 -8.06
N ARG A 329 23.60 -0.93 -9.03
CA ARG A 329 23.45 0.51 -9.17
C ARG A 329 21.97 0.85 -9.14
N VAL A 330 21.56 1.57 -8.09
CA VAL A 330 20.16 1.93 -7.85
C VAL A 330 19.90 3.36 -8.32
N GLY A 331 18.90 3.53 -9.20
CA GLY A 331 18.53 4.80 -9.81
C GLY A 331 17.02 4.91 -10.03
N GLN A 332 16.60 5.24 -11.27
CA GLN A 332 15.20 5.04 -11.68
C GLN A 332 14.89 3.54 -11.85
N MET A 333 15.86 2.83 -12.42
CA MET A 333 15.90 1.37 -12.53
C MET A 333 17.16 0.82 -11.87
N VAL A 334 17.14 -0.46 -11.55
CA VAL A 334 18.31 -1.18 -11.05
C VAL A 334 19.12 -1.65 -12.24
N HIS A 335 20.43 -1.42 -12.18
CA HIS A 335 21.39 -2.13 -13.01
C HIS A 335 22.18 -3.06 -12.12
N ALA A 336 22.31 -4.31 -12.51
CA ALA A 336 22.98 -5.33 -11.75
C ALA A 336 24.02 -6.06 -12.60
N VAL A 337 25.14 -6.38 -11.97
CA VAL A 337 26.13 -7.33 -12.48
C VAL A 337 26.28 -8.39 -11.39
N ALA A 338 25.79 -9.59 -11.67
CA ALA A 338 25.89 -10.74 -10.78
C ALA A 338 26.95 -11.70 -11.31
N SER A 339 28.01 -11.94 -10.53
CA SER A 339 28.98 -13.00 -10.82
C SER A 339 28.64 -14.19 -9.93
N ILE A 340 28.19 -15.28 -10.54
CA ILE A 340 27.62 -16.45 -9.86
C ILE A 340 28.56 -17.61 -10.08
N SER A 341 29.10 -18.17 -8.99
CA SER A 341 29.92 -19.37 -9.06
C SER A 341 29.05 -20.61 -8.94
N VAL A 342 29.26 -21.59 -9.83
CA VAL A 342 28.38 -22.75 -10.01
C VAL A 342 29.13 -24.07 -9.96
N GLU A 343 28.47 -25.12 -9.46
CA GLU A 343 29.00 -26.49 -9.44
C GLU A 343 27.88 -27.51 -9.73
N PRO A 344 28.04 -28.45 -10.69
CA PRO A 344 29.21 -28.66 -11.56
C PRO A 344 29.30 -27.61 -12.68
N SER A 345 30.53 -27.32 -13.15
CA SER A 345 30.82 -26.24 -14.10
C SER A 345 30.81 -26.64 -15.59
N ALA A 346 30.47 -27.90 -15.95
CA ALA A 346 30.49 -28.40 -17.33
C ALA A 346 29.09 -28.77 -17.88
N LEU A 347 28.04 -28.04 -17.50
CA LEU A 347 26.68 -28.29 -17.99
C LEU A 347 26.47 -27.75 -19.39
N SER A 348 25.59 -28.39 -20.16
CA SER A 348 25.19 -27.91 -21.49
C SER A 348 24.30 -26.66 -21.45
N ALA A 349 23.63 -26.41 -20.32
CA ALA A 349 22.86 -25.21 -20.07
C ALA A 349 22.75 -24.97 -18.57
N TYR A 350 22.64 -23.70 -18.17
CA TYR A 350 22.38 -23.29 -16.80
C TYR A 350 21.04 -22.57 -16.75
N ARG A 351 20.11 -23.13 -15.98
CA ARG A 351 18.76 -22.61 -15.81
C ARG A 351 18.67 -21.80 -14.54
N PHE A 352 18.14 -20.60 -14.65
CA PHE A 352 17.91 -19.69 -13.54
C PHE A 352 16.49 -19.13 -13.56
N THR A 353 16.00 -18.76 -12.38
CA THR A 353 14.83 -17.89 -12.20
C THR A 353 15.29 -16.47 -11.85
N LEU A 354 14.82 -15.49 -12.61
CA LEU A 354 15.05 -14.05 -12.41
C LEU A 354 13.76 -13.33 -12.76
N TYR A 355 13.22 -12.53 -11.83
CA TYR A 355 11.93 -11.86 -12.01
C TYR A 355 11.82 -11.10 -13.33
N HIS A 356 10.72 -11.29 -14.06
CA HIS A 356 10.57 -11.00 -15.49
C HIS A 356 10.84 -9.54 -15.88
N ASN A 357 10.67 -8.56 -15.00
CA ASN A 357 10.96 -7.15 -15.30
C ASN A 357 12.46 -6.82 -15.21
N TYR A 358 13.30 -7.74 -14.74
CA TYR A 358 14.75 -7.68 -14.86
C TYR A 358 15.21 -8.33 -16.16
N LYS A 359 15.53 -7.52 -17.16
CA LYS A 359 15.94 -7.98 -18.49
C LYS A 359 17.44 -8.19 -18.55
N VAL A 360 17.85 -9.41 -18.93
CA VAL A 360 19.26 -9.75 -19.13
C VAL A 360 19.73 -9.14 -20.44
N ASN A 361 20.83 -8.39 -20.36
CA ASN A 361 21.42 -7.71 -21.51
C ASN A 361 22.64 -8.47 -22.05
N ARG A 362 23.39 -9.12 -21.16
CA ARG A 362 24.65 -9.79 -21.50
C ARG A 362 25.00 -10.87 -20.48
N VAL A 363 25.56 -11.98 -20.97
CA VAL A 363 26.13 -13.04 -20.13
C VAL A 363 27.54 -13.34 -20.61
N THR A 364 28.49 -13.37 -19.68
CA THR A 364 29.92 -13.58 -19.97
C THR A 364 30.58 -14.49 -18.95
N THR A 365 31.72 -15.08 -19.32
CA THR A 365 32.62 -15.79 -18.39
C THR A 365 33.63 -14.83 -17.76
N THR A 366 34.43 -15.30 -16.81
CA THR A 366 35.58 -14.56 -16.23
C THR A 366 36.62 -14.14 -17.28
N ASP A 367 36.78 -14.93 -18.34
CA ASP A 367 37.65 -14.62 -19.49
C ASP A 367 36.96 -13.69 -20.51
N ASN A 368 35.81 -13.13 -20.16
CA ASN A 368 35.01 -12.22 -21.00
C ASN A 368 34.56 -12.86 -22.32
N ILE A 369 34.34 -14.18 -22.32
CA ILE A 369 33.70 -14.93 -23.42
C ILE A 369 32.20 -14.74 -23.29
N GLU A 370 31.55 -14.26 -24.35
CA GLU A 370 30.10 -14.03 -24.37
C GLU A 370 29.33 -15.34 -24.62
N LEU A 371 28.31 -15.58 -23.80
CA LEU A 371 27.45 -16.76 -23.87
C LEU A 371 26.06 -16.39 -24.38
N SER A 372 25.48 -17.24 -25.20
CA SER A 372 24.08 -17.08 -25.63
C SER A 372 23.13 -17.44 -24.49
N PHE A 373 21.99 -16.76 -24.42
CA PHE A 373 20.96 -17.01 -23.42
C PHE A 373 19.56 -16.78 -23.99
N GLU A 374 18.58 -17.40 -23.37
CA GLU A 374 17.15 -17.22 -23.66
C GLU A 374 16.44 -16.82 -22.36
N GLN A 375 15.68 -15.73 -22.39
CA GLN A 375 14.86 -15.31 -21.26
C GLN A 375 13.39 -15.29 -21.69
N GLU A 376 12.57 -16.13 -21.07
CA GLU A 376 11.13 -16.22 -21.28
C GLU A 376 10.43 -16.05 -19.94
N SER A 377 9.65 -14.97 -19.77
CA SER A 377 9.12 -14.55 -18.47
C SER A 377 10.23 -14.44 -17.41
N ASP A 378 10.10 -15.22 -16.32
CA ASP A 378 11.02 -15.26 -15.19
C ASP A 378 12.15 -16.29 -15.38
N TYR A 379 12.15 -17.01 -16.51
CA TYR A 379 13.01 -18.16 -16.75
C TYR A 379 14.17 -17.80 -17.68
N LEU A 380 15.39 -17.91 -17.19
CA LEU A 380 16.63 -17.63 -17.91
C LEU A 380 17.40 -18.93 -18.17
N SER A 381 17.65 -19.25 -19.43
CA SER A 381 18.55 -20.35 -19.84
C SER A 381 19.83 -19.79 -20.44
N ILE A 382 20.96 -20.04 -19.81
CA ILE A 382 22.29 -19.74 -20.38
C ILE A 382 22.78 -20.98 -21.11
N LEU A 383 23.10 -20.85 -22.39
CA LEU A 383 23.46 -21.96 -23.27
C LEU A 383 24.97 -22.17 -23.27
N ASN A 384 25.40 -23.41 -23.06
CA ASN A 384 26.79 -23.85 -23.12
C ASN A 384 26.90 -25.16 -23.92
N PRO A 385 26.55 -25.16 -25.22
CA PRO A 385 26.46 -26.40 -26.01
C PRO A 385 27.80 -27.15 -26.10
N GLU A 386 28.91 -26.43 -26.02
CA GLU A 386 30.27 -26.98 -26.04
C GLU A 386 30.74 -27.55 -24.70
N ARG A 387 29.92 -27.42 -23.64
CA ARG A 387 30.22 -27.87 -22.26
C ARG A 387 31.58 -27.36 -21.76
N LEU A 388 31.83 -26.08 -22.00
CA LEU A 388 32.99 -25.38 -21.43
C LEU A 388 32.94 -25.48 -19.90
N MET A 389 34.11 -25.49 -19.26
CA MET A 389 34.23 -25.41 -17.80
C MET A 389 33.96 -23.96 -17.38
N LEU A 390 32.78 -23.70 -16.84
CA LEU A 390 32.27 -22.39 -16.44
C LEU A 390 32.14 -22.32 -14.92
N ASP A 391 33.25 -22.01 -14.24
CA ASP A 391 33.24 -21.91 -12.78
C ASP A 391 32.44 -20.69 -12.29
N THR A 392 32.39 -19.62 -13.10
CA THR A 392 31.65 -18.39 -12.81
C THR A 392 30.94 -17.85 -14.04
N LEU A 393 29.66 -17.51 -13.87
CA LEU A 393 28.82 -16.84 -14.85
C LEU A 393 28.60 -15.38 -14.44
N ILE A 394 28.90 -14.44 -15.33
CA ILE A 394 28.69 -13.01 -15.12
C ILE A 394 27.46 -12.58 -15.91
N ILE A 395 26.38 -12.25 -15.20
CA ILE A 395 25.07 -11.90 -15.77
C ILE A 395 24.83 -10.41 -15.54
N GLU A 396 24.68 -9.65 -16.62
CA GLU A 396 24.34 -8.24 -16.60
C GLU A 396 22.87 -8.04 -16.95
N TYR A 397 22.13 -7.39 -16.07
CA TYR A 397 20.70 -7.17 -16.24
C TYR A 397 20.27 -5.81 -15.70
N ALA A 398 19.13 -5.33 -16.18
CA ALA A 398 18.51 -4.11 -15.67
C ALA A 398 16.99 -4.22 -15.64
N GLY A 399 16.35 -3.55 -14.69
CA GLY A 399 14.92 -3.65 -14.54
C GLY A 399 14.35 -2.87 -13.37
N VAL A 400 13.04 -3.03 -13.19
CA VAL A 400 12.23 -2.38 -12.16
C VAL A 400 11.30 -3.41 -11.53
N SER A 401 10.99 -3.23 -10.25
CA SER A 401 9.86 -3.89 -9.60
C SER A 401 9.08 -2.83 -8.83
N ASN A 402 7.76 -2.86 -8.90
CA ASN A 402 6.89 -1.88 -8.23
C ASN A 402 6.57 -2.30 -6.79
N ARG A 403 6.36 -3.61 -6.56
CA ARG A 403 6.07 -4.18 -5.22
C ARG A 403 7.33 -4.25 -4.36
N PHE A 404 8.41 -4.82 -4.90
CA PHE A 404 9.73 -4.92 -4.26
C PHE A 404 10.69 -3.90 -4.89
N PHE A 405 10.44 -2.64 -4.55
CA PHE A 405 11.02 -1.50 -5.26
C PHE A 405 12.48 -1.22 -4.87
N ALA A 406 13.24 -0.65 -5.80
CA ALA A 406 14.59 -0.15 -5.55
C ALA A 406 14.78 1.18 -6.28
N THR A 407 14.83 2.28 -5.53
CA THR A 407 14.82 3.63 -6.07
C THR A 407 15.80 4.56 -5.36
N VAL A 408 15.92 5.80 -5.86
CA VAL A 408 16.68 6.88 -5.21
C VAL A 408 16.06 7.40 -3.90
N GLN A 409 14.85 6.96 -3.52
CA GLN A 409 14.20 7.38 -2.26
C GLN A 409 14.14 6.28 -1.20
N GLY A 410 14.02 5.02 -1.63
CA GLY A 410 14.00 3.87 -0.75
C GLY A 410 14.13 2.58 -1.55
N THR A 411 14.42 1.49 -0.85
CA THR A 411 14.54 0.15 -1.42
C THR A 411 13.98 -0.88 -0.46
N TYR A 412 13.26 -1.85 -0.98
CA TYR A 412 12.86 -3.08 -0.31
C TYR A 412 13.03 -4.24 -1.29
N LEU A 413 14.11 -5.01 -1.10
CA LEU A 413 14.43 -6.21 -1.87
C LEU A 413 14.60 -7.37 -0.87
N PRO A 414 13.52 -8.11 -0.57
CA PRO A 414 13.57 -9.21 0.38
C PRO A 414 14.30 -10.42 -0.21
N GLY A 415 14.90 -11.22 0.67
CA GLY A 415 15.65 -12.42 0.30
C GLY A 415 14.85 -13.38 -0.57
N PHE A 416 13.56 -13.59 -0.30
CA PHE A 416 12.75 -14.56 -1.02
C PHE A 416 12.44 -14.14 -2.47
N PHE A 417 12.64 -12.87 -2.83
CA PHE A 417 12.31 -12.34 -4.15
C PHE A 417 13.47 -12.50 -5.14
N CYS A 418 13.19 -12.97 -6.36
CA CYS A 418 14.19 -13.21 -7.41
C CYS A 418 14.68 -11.92 -8.10
N TYR A 419 15.17 -10.94 -7.33
CA TYR A 419 15.86 -9.76 -7.87
C TYR A 419 17.32 -10.03 -8.27
N TYR A 420 17.79 -11.24 -7.95
CA TYR A 420 19.02 -11.84 -8.46
C TYR A 420 18.75 -13.27 -8.96
N PRO A 421 19.58 -13.80 -9.88
CA PRO A 421 19.32 -15.11 -10.48
C PRO A 421 19.41 -16.24 -9.45
N ARG A 422 18.38 -17.09 -9.42
CA ARG A 422 18.27 -18.29 -8.58
C ARG A 422 18.45 -19.54 -9.40
N ALA A 423 19.12 -20.57 -8.89
CA ALA A 423 19.32 -21.81 -9.64
C ALA A 423 18.00 -22.55 -9.85
N GLY A 424 17.75 -23.05 -11.06
CA GLY A 424 16.57 -23.81 -11.43
C GLY A 424 15.45 -22.95 -12.00
N PHE A 425 14.37 -23.58 -12.41
CA PHE A 425 13.13 -22.89 -12.76
C PHE A 425 12.13 -23.08 -11.64
N HIS A 426 11.67 -21.98 -11.09
CA HIS A 426 10.73 -21.95 -9.99
C HIS A 426 9.49 -21.11 -10.34
N PRO A 427 8.30 -21.51 -9.88
CA PRO A 427 7.15 -20.61 -9.89
C PRO A 427 7.44 -19.41 -8.96
N VAL A 428 7.25 -18.20 -9.46
CA VAL A 428 7.47 -16.95 -8.70
C VAL A 428 6.17 -16.40 -8.12
N TYR A 429 5.03 -16.83 -8.68
CA TYR A 429 3.71 -16.30 -8.37
C TYR A 429 2.65 -17.39 -8.46
N ASP A 430 1.74 -17.43 -7.49
CA ASP A 430 0.69 -18.44 -7.38
C ASP A 430 -0.66 -17.95 -7.93
N SER A 431 -1.55 -18.92 -8.17
CA SER A 431 -2.97 -18.82 -8.48
C SER A 431 -3.76 -17.90 -7.54
N LYS A 432 -3.36 -17.78 -6.27
CA LYS A 432 -3.95 -16.86 -5.28
C LYS A 432 -3.51 -15.39 -5.42
N HIS A 433 -2.78 -15.07 -6.49
CA HIS A 433 -2.20 -13.74 -6.76
C HIS A 433 -1.13 -13.31 -5.75
N GLU A 434 -0.25 -14.24 -5.39
CA GLU A 434 0.75 -14.09 -4.34
C GLU A 434 2.16 -14.46 -4.79
N PHE A 435 3.18 -13.78 -4.26
CA PHE A 435 4.57 -14.16 -4.50
C PHE A 435 4.94 -15.39 -3.68
N ILE A 436 5.48 -16.40 -4.36
CA ILE A 436 5.97 -17.63 -3.74
C ILE A 436 7.40 -17.36 -3.22
N PRO A 437 7.68 -17.64 -1.93
CA PRO A 437 9.01 -17.41 -1.39
C PRO A 437 10.03 -18.41 -1.92
N LEU A 438 11.21 -17.91 -2.32
CA LEU A 438 12.31 -18.74 -2.80
C LEU A 438 13.58 -18.57 -1.94
N TYR A 439 13.99 -19.67 -1.32
CA TYR A 439 15.17 -19.75 -0.46
C TYR A 439 16.25 -20.64 -1.09
N GLU A 440 17.52 -20.35 -0.83
CA GLU A 440 18.57 -21.31 -1.15
C GLU A 440 18.47 -22.51 -0.20
N SER A 441 18.67 -23.72 -0.73
CA SER A 441 18.64 -24.95 0.06
C SER A 441 19.76 -25.02 1.11
N SER A 442 20.84 -24.25 0.93
CA SER A 442 21.93 -24.11 1.90
C SER A 442 22.53 -22.70 1.85
N PRO A 443 23.16 -22.22 2.93
CA PRO A 443 23.75 -20.89 2.96
C PRO A 443 24.88 -20.70 1.92
N VAL A 444 24.74 -19.70 1.06
CA VAL A 444 25.66 -19.31 -0.01
C VAL A 444 26.49 -18.11 0.43
N GLN A 445 27.74 -18.01 -0.04
CA GLN A 445 28.57 -16.83 0.20
C GLN A 445 28.14 -15.66 -0.70
N TYR A 446 27.82 -14.52 -0.11
CA TYR A 446 27.49 -13.29 -0.83
C TYR A 446 28.56 -12.22 -0.63
N ASN A 447 28.87 -11.47 -1.69
CA ASN A 447 29.58 -10.19 -1.62
C ASN A 447 28.79 -9.14 -2.36
N VAL A 448 28.37 -8.09 -1.67
CA VAL A 448 27.41 -7.12 -2.20
C VAL A 448 28.00 -5.73 -2.17
N ASN A 449 27.90 -5.02 -3.29
CA ASN A 449 28.35 -3.64 -3.43
C ASN A 449 27.28 -2.80 -4.14
N ILE A 450 26.77 -1.77 -3.45
CA ILE A 450 25.63 -0.98 -3.91
C ILE A 450 26.04 0.46 -4.16
N LYS A 451 25.97 0.88 -5.41
CA LYS A 451 26.16 2.27 -5.85
C LYS A 451 24.82 3.02 -5.75
N SER A 452 24.65 3.75 -4.65
CA SER A 452 23.53 4.64 -4.39
C SER A 452 23.95 5.80 -3.48
N ASN A 453 23.14 6.86 -3.46
CA ASN A 453 23.27 7.96 -2.49
C ASN A 453 22.54 7.66 -1.16
N LEU A 454 21.73 6.59 -1.11
CA LEU A 454 21.07 6.13 0.10
C LEU A 454 22.02 5.27 0.93
N ALA A 455 21.82 5.26 2.24
CA ALA A 455 22.40 4.26 3.12
C ALA A 455 21.57 2.97 3.06
N PHE A 456 22.23 1.84 2.82
CA PHE A 456 21.59 0.52 2.81
C PHE A 456 21.81 -0.20 4.14
N PHE A 457 20.82 -1.00 4.50
CA PHE A 457 20.88 -2.04 5.52
C PHE A 457 20.73 -3.40 4.84
N CYS A 458 21.45 -4.40 5.34
CA CYS A 458 21.52 -5.74 4.78
C CYS A 458 21.65 -6.73 5.94
N ASN A 459 21.14 -7.95 5.78
CA ASN A 459 21.31 -9.01 6.78
C ASN A 459 22.78 -9.35 7.01
N LEU A 460 23.62 -9.19 5.99
CA LEU A 460 25.04 -9.54 6.08
C LEU A 460 25.88 -8.49 6.84
N PRO A 461 27.02 -8.90 7.42
CA PRO A 461 27.99 -8.00 8.01
C PRO A 461 28.48 -6.93 7.05
N LYS A 462 28.64 -5.71 7.57
CA LYS A 462 29.09 -4.55 6.80
C LYS A 462 30.61 -4.55 6.65
N THR A 463 31.10 -4.53 5.41
CA THR A 463 32.54 -4.44 5.09
C THR A 463 32.96 -3.04 4.64
N GLY A 464 32.00 -2.16 4.37
CA GLY A 464 32.24 -0.77 3.99
C GLY A 464 30.95 0.01 3.78
N TYR A 465 31.03 1.24 3.27
CA TYR A 465 29.83 2.01 2.92
C TYR A 465 29.08 1.31 1.78
N ASN A 466 27.84 0.88 2.04
CA ASN A 466 27.01 0.10 1.12
C ASN A 466 27.73 -1.15 0.56
N ARG A 467 28.56 -1.78 1.38
CA ARG A 467 29.26 -3.03 1.07
C ARG A 467 29.06 -4.04 2.18
N PHE A 468 28.70 -5.26 1.82
CA PHE A 468 28.34 -6.32 2.75
C PHE A 468 28.90 -7.66 2.27
N SER A 469 29.24 -8.55 3.20
CA SER A 469 29.75 -9.88 2.88
C SER A 469 29.45 -10.85 4.02
N GLY A 470 28.98 -12.05 3.67
CA GLY A 470 28.63 -13.09 4.63
C GLY A 470 27.93 -14.26 3.96
N ARG A 471 27.57 -15.28 4.74
CA ARG A 471 26.81 -16.44 4.27
C ARG A 471 25.36 -16.35 4.71
N SER A 472 24.43 -16.65 3.81
CA SER A 472 23.01 -16.73 4.11
C SER A 472 22.29 -17.60 3.07
N ASN A 473 21.09 -18.08 3.36
CA ASN A 473 20.22 -18.69 2.36
C ASN A 473 19.34 -17.66 1.60
N GLY A 474 19.43 -16.37 1.94
CA GLY A 474 18.74 -15.29 1.23
C GLY A 474 19.39 -13.92 1.48
N LEU A 475 19.43 -13.08 0.44
CA LEU A 475 19.99 -11.73 0.56
C LEU A 475 18.87 -10.70 0.65
N SER A 476 18.77 -10.01 1.78
CA SER A 476 17.79 -8.95 1.99
C SER A 476 18.45 -7.58 2.02
N LEU A 477 17.90 -6.62 1.27
CA LEU A 477 18.41 -5.26 1.14
C LEU A 477 17.30 -4.24 1.33
N VAL A 478 17.51 -3.33 2.28
CA VAL A 478 16.56 -2.24 2.55
C VAL A 478 17.23 -0.87 2.63
N SER A 479 16.53 0.18 2.22
CA SER A 479 16.96 1.57 2.38
C SER A 479 15.76 2.53 2.38
N GLY A 480 15.96 3.75 2.87
CA GLY A 480 14.89 4.73 3.06
C GLY A 480 14.90 5.24 4.50
N PHE A 481 13.73 5.52 5.07
CA PHE A 481 13.60 5.91 6.47
C PHE A 481 13.74 4.73 7.43
N PHE A 482 14.83 3.98 7.33
CA PHE A 482 15.19 2.93 8.28
C PHE A 482 16.19 3.43 9.32
N ARG A 483 16.12 2.82 10.50
CA ARG A 483 17.09 2.93 11.58
C ARG A 483 17.49 1.55 12.06
N GLU A 484 18.67 1.51 12.64
CA GLU A 484 19.25 0.34 13.27
C GLU A 484 19.26 0.55 14.78
N ALA A 485 18.87 -0.49 15.51
CA ALA A 485 18.93 -0.58 16.96
C ALA A 485 19.49 -1.96 17.34
N GLU A 486 20.11 -2.05 18.51
CA GLU A 486 20.62 -3.31 19.05
C GLU A 486 19.77 -3.71 20.26
N VAL A 487 19.35 -4.97 20.30
CA VAL A 487 18.61 -5.57 21.43
C VAL A 487 19.27 -6.90 21.76
N GLY A 488 20.10 -6.92 22.80
CA GLY A 488 20.98 -8.06 23.06
C GLY A 488 21.99 -8.23 21.93
N ASP A 489 22.08 -9.46 21.40
CA ASP A 489 22.94 -9.79 20.25
C ASP A 489 22.22 -9.63 18.89
N ILE A 490 20.97 -9.16 18.89
CA ILE A 490 20.15 -9.02 17.68
C ILE A 490 20.20 -7.59 17.17
N ARG A 491 20.50 -7.45 15.87
CA ARG A 491 20.40 -6.19 15.14
C ARG A 491 18.98 -6.00 14.59
N LEU A 492 18.28 -4.99 15.09
CA LEU A 492 16.92 -4.65 14.66
C LEU A 492 16.95 -3.49 13.66
N ILE A 493 16.43 -3.73 12.45
CA ILE A 493 16.27 -2.73 11.39
C ILE A 493 14.79 -2.40 11.26
N LEU A 494 14.40 -1.15 11.46
CA LEU A 494 12.98 -0.78 11.58
C LEU A 494 12.66 0.63 11.03
N PRO A 495 11.38 0.93 10.72
CA PRO A 495 11.00 2.23 10.17
C PRO A 495 11.16 3.36 11.20
N SER A 496 11.91 4.40 10.83
CA SER A 496 12.17 5.58 11.66
C SER A 496 10.90 6.36 12.00
N ILE A 497 9.86 6.22 11.18
CA ILE A 497 8.60 6.96 11.29
C ILE A 497 7.67 6.37 12.38
N GLU A 498 7.88 5.11 12.77
CA GLU A 498 7.08 4.43 13.80
C GLU A 498 7.76 4.45 15.19
N TRP A 499 9.01 4.91 15.25
CA TRP A 499 9.90 4.82 16.41
C TRP A 499 9.46 5.56 17.70
N LYS A 500 8.39 6.36 17.67
CA LYS A 500 8.12 7.33 18.74
C LYS A 500 6.70 7.39 19.31
N ASP A 501 6.02 6.25 19.34
CA ASP A 501 5.02 6.03 20.40
C ASP A 501 5.74 5.45 21.61
N ASN A 502 5.91 6.23 22.68
CA ASN A 502 6.45 5.75 23.96
C ASN A 502 5.67 4.54 24.54
N ALA A 503 4.47 4.24 24.02
CA ALA A 503 3.68 3.06 24.38
C ALA A 503 4.14 1.78 23.65
N LEU A 504 4.64 1.90 22.41
CA LEU A 504 5.26 0.79 21.67
C LEU A 504 6.76 0.70 22.02
N SER A 505 7.38 1.86 22.26
CA SER A 505 8.49 2.21 23.16
C SER A 505 9.20 1.07 23.90
N SER A 506 8.42 0.60 24.85
CA SER A 506 8.80 -0.31 25.92
C SER A 506 8.47 -1.76 25.60
N ASN A 507 7.79 -2.03 24.48
CA ASN A 507 7.23 -3.33 24.16
C ASN A 507 8.10 -4.13 23.17
N TRP A 508 8.91 -3.52 22.31
CA TRP A 508 9.67 -4.33 21.34
C TRP A 508 10.85 -5.08 21.94
N GLN A 509 11.53 -4.50 22.94
CA GLN A 509 12.57 -5.22 23.68
C GLN A 509 11.96 -6.44 24.36
N SER A 510 10.82 -6.27 25.04
CA SER A 510 10.11 -7.39 25.67
C SER A 510 9.57 -8.40 24.65
N LEU A 511 9.12 -7.96 23.46
CA LEU A 511 8.69 -8.86 22.38
C LEU A 511 9.89 -9.64 21.80
N ILE A 512 11.05 -9.02 21.59
CA ILE A 512 12.25 -9.74 21.13
C ILE A 512 12.71 -10.72 22.20
N GLU A 513 12.79 -10.30 23.47
CA GLU A 513 13.13 -11.18 24.60
C GLU A 513 12.14 -12.35 24.71
N GLN A 514 10.84 -12.11 24.53
CA GLN A 514 9.82 -13.16 24.49
C GLN A 514 10.02 -14.10 23.30
N GLY A 515 10.35 -13.57 22.11
CA GLY A 515 10.64 -14.37 20.92
C GLY A 515 11.84 -15.30 21.12
N VAL A 516 12.91 -14.81 21.75
CA VAL A 516 14.08 -15.60 22.14
C VAL A 516 13.70 -16.65 23.19
N ASN A 517 12.97 -16.26 24.24
CA ASN A 517 12.57 -17.18 25.31
C ASN A 517 11.63 -18.31 24.83
N ARG A 518 10.78 -18.02 23.83
CA ARG A 518 9.89 -19.01 23.18
C ARG A 518 10.57 -19.80 22.08
N ASN A 519 11.87 -19.57 21.82
CA ASN A 519 12.64 -20.18 20.74
C ASN A 519 12.01 -19.96 19.35
N ILE A 520 11.32 -18.82 19.18
CA ILE A 520 10.81 -18.32 17.89
C ILE A 520 11.95 -17.63 17.15
N ILE A 521 12.72 -16.81 17.87
CA ILE A 521 13.98 -16.25 17.38
C ILE A 521 15.08 -17.23 17.78
N THR A 522 15.59 -17.98 16.81
CA THR A 522 16.65 -18.94 17.03
C THR A 522 18.00 -18.25 17.26
N PRO A 523 18.99 -18.92 17.90
CA PRO A 523 20.31 -18.34 18.15
C PRO A 523 21.08 -17.92 16.90
N ASP A 524 20.74 -18.47 15.74
CA ASP A 524 21.38 -18.17 14.46
C ASP A 524 20.86 -16.86 13.83
N ILE A 525 19.72 -16.33 14.31
CA ILE A 525 19.15 -15.07 13.83
C ILE A 525 19.92 -13.89 14.42
N GLU A 526 20.72 -13.23 13.58
CA GLU A 526 21.50 -12.05 13.95
C GLU A 526 20.76 -10.75 13.64
N THR A 527 19.83 -10.75 12.68
CA THR A 527 19.15 -9.53 12.20
C THR A 527 17.65 -9.71 12.07
N ILE A 528 16.87 -8.70 12.48
CA ILE A 528 15.41 -8.66 12.27
C ILE A 528 15.06 -7.39 11.51
N PHE A 529 14.40 -7.53 10.36
CA PHE A 529 13.84 -6.42 9.58
C PHE A 529 12.36 -6.28 9.91
N VAL A 530 11.97 -5.12 10.42
CA VAL A 530 10.57 -4.70 10.49
C VAL A 530 10.30 -3.84 9.24
N VAL A 531 9.45 -4.32 8.34
CA VAL A 531 9.18 -3.66 7.05
C VAL A 531 7.68 -3.53 6.87
N ASP A 532 7.20 -2.46 6.24
CA ASP A 532 5.80 -2.34 5.84
C ASP A 532 5.69 -2.64 4.33
N PRO A 533 5.41 -3.90 3.94
CA PRO A 533 5.37 -4.27 2.53
C PRO A 533 4.19 -3.58 1.85
N LEU A 534 4.36 -3.18 0.59
CA LEU A 534 3.27 -2.58 -0.17
C LEU A 534 2.19 -3.63 -0.43
N ARG A 535 1.10 -3.59 0.35
CA ARG A 535 -0.03 -4.54 0.30
C ARG A 535 0.42 -6.00 0.45
N ALA A 536 0.92 -6.36 1.63
CA ALA A 536 1.22 -7.75 1.96
C ALA A 536 -0.02 -8.64 1.84
N SER A 537 -0.08 -9.45 0.77
CA SER A 537 -1.13 -10.46 0.60
C SER A 537 -0.65 -11.78 1.20
N SER A 538 0.56 -12.21 0.83
CA SER A 538 1.08 -13.53 1.21
C SER A 538 1.71 -13.57 2.59
N MET A 539 1.72 -14.77 3.17
CA MET A 539 2.40 -15.03 4.44
C MET A 539 3.88 -14.64 4.37
N ALA A 540 4.59 -15.02 3.30
CA ALA A 540 6.01 -14.70 3.13
C ALA A 540 6.31 -13.19 3.10
N GLU A 541 5.36 -12.38 2.63
CA GLU A 541 5.47 -10.92 2.66
C GLU A 541 5.27 -10.34 4.05
N ARG A 542 4.50 -11.02 4.92
CA ARG A 542 4.26 -10.62 6.31
C ARG A 542 5.33 -11.13 7.27
N MET A 543 5.82 -12.36 7.06
CA MET A 543 6.87 -12.98 7.85
C MET A 543 7.70 -13.95 7.00
N SER A 544 9.02 -13.76 7.00
CA SER A 544 9.97 -14.71 6.40
C SER A 544 11.21 -14.91 7.27
N GLU A 545 11.64 -16.17 7.38
CA GLU A 545 12.78 -16.64 8.18
C GLU A 545 13.84 -17.20 7.26
N TYR A 546 15.06 -16.76 7.51
CA TYR A 546 16.28 -17.15 6.82
C TYR A 546 17.26 -17.71 7.83
N SER A 547 18.38 -18.23 7.35
CA SER A 547 19.41 -18.82 8.22
C SER A 547 20.03 -17.85 9.23
N ASP A 548 19.99 -16.54 8.94
CA ASP A 548 20.68 -15.48 9.69
C ASP A 548 19.79 -14.27 10.02
N HIS A 549 18.56 -14.22 9.48
CA HIS A 549 17.69 -13.07 9.67
C HIS A 549 16.19 -13.39 9.56
N LEU A 550 15.38 -12.50 10.13
CA LEU A 550 13.93 -12.48 9.99
C LEU A 550 13.49 -11.21 9.26
N ILE A 551 12.43 -11.29 8.47
CA ILE A 551 11.66 -10.14 8.00
C ILE A 551 10.25 -10.29 8.54
N VAL A 552 9.75 -9.27 9.22
CA VAL A 552 8.40 -9.23 9.78
C VAL A 552 7.72 -7.91 9.43
N GLN A 553 6.40 -7.94 9.24
CA GLN A 553 5.63 -6.72 9.06
C GLN A 553 5.53 -5.91 10.36
N SER A 554 5.29 -6.61 11.45
CA SER A 554 5.33 -6.05 12.79
C SER A 554 5.87 -7.06 13.81
N LEU A 555 6.37 -6.58 14.94
CA LEU A 555 6.91 -7.48 15.97
C LEU A 555 5.84 -8.31 16.71
N PRO A 556 4.59 -7.84 16.93
CA PRO A 556 3.54 -8.70 17.47
C PRO A 556 3.22 -9.90 16.57
N GLU A 557 3.26 -9.71 15.25
CA GLU A 557 3.01 -10.77 14.26
C GLU A 557 4.01 -11.92 14.32
N LEU A 558 5.19 -11.70 14.91
CA LEU A 558 6.18 -12.75 15.17
C LEU A 558 5.59 -13.90 16.00
N PHE A 559 4.60 -13.64 16.85
CA PHE A 559 3.93 -14.66 17.66
C PHE A 559 2.69 -15.23 16.99
N GLU A 560 2.03 -14.44 16.14
CA GLU A 560 0.81 -14.84 15.44
C GLU A 560 1.11 -15.77 14.26
N PHE A 561 2.19 -15.50 13.52
CA PHE A 561 2.45 -16.15 12.23
C PHE A 561 3.57 -17.19 12.25
N TYR A 562 4.27 -17.38 13.37
CA TYR A 562 5.37 -18.34 13.45
C TYR A 562 4.96 -19.78 13.14
N ALA A 563 3.81 -20.23 13.62
CA ALA A 563 3.32 -21.59 13.37
C ALA A 563 2.95 -21.77 11.88
N LEU A 564 2.24 -20.80 11.32
CA LEU A 564 1.84 -20.77 9.92
C LEU A 564 3.03 -20.78 8.95
N GLN A 565 4.15 -20.13 9.31
CA GLN A 565 5.32 -20.10 8.46
C GLN A 565 5.96 -21.49 8.27
N LYS A 566 5.90 -22.35 9.28
CA LYS A 566 6.47 -23.71 9.19
C LYS A 566 5.64 -24.64 8.32
N LEU A 567 4.40 -24.25 7.99
CA LEU A 567 3.52 -25.03 7.14
C LEU A 567 3.77 -24.73 5.67
N PRO A 568 3.73 -25.76 4.80
CA PRO A 568 3.71 -25.56 3.35
C PRO A 568 2.58 -24.60 2.94
N TYR A 569 2.82 -23.77 1.92
CA TYR A 569 1.90 -22.69 1.52
C TYR A 569 0.46 -23.16 1.28
N TYR A 570 0.28 -24.37 0.74
CA TYR A 570 -1.03 -24.95 0.42
C TYR A 570 -1.84 -25.38 1.66
N LYS A 571 -1.20 -25.49 2.85
CA LYS A 571 -1.85 -25.80 4.14
C LYS A 571 -2.20 -24.56 4.96
N GLN A 572 -1.59 -23.41 4.66
CA GLN A 572 -1.63 -22.21 5.51
C GLN A 572 -3.04 -21.63 5.68
N ASP A 573 -3.83 -21.58 4.61
CA ASP A 573 -5.17 -21.01 4.66
C ASP A 573 -6.09 -21.83 5.56
N LEU A 574 -6.15 -23.16 5.37
CA LEU A 574 -6.92 -24.04 6.24
C LEU A 574 -6.44 -23.95 7.70
N PHE A 575 -5.12 -23.93 7.95
CA PHE A 575 -4.61 -23.75 9.30
C PHE A 575 -5.08 -22.44 9.93
N SER A 576 -5.06 -21.34 9.16
CA SER A 576 -5.52 -20.04 9.66
C SER A 576 -7.02 -20.06 10.01
N LEU A 577 -7.84 -20.76 9.22
CA LEU A 577 -9.27 -20.94 9.49
C LEU A 577 -9.51 -21.74 10.77
N ILE A 578 -8.79 -22.85 10.93
CA ILE A 578 -8.89 -23.70 12.12
C ILE A 578 -8.38 -22.96 13.37
N GLU A 579 -7.31 -22.18 13.25
CA GLU A 579 -6.78 -21.39 14.38
C GLU A 579 -7.74 -20.25 14.77
N ASP A 580 -8.39 -19.59 13.80
CA ASP A 580 -9.44 -18.59 14.06
C ASP A 580 -10.63 -19.24 14.80
N GLU A 581 -11.04 -20.43 14.38
CA GLU A 581 -12.10 -21.21 15.03
C GLU A 581 -11.72 -21.68 16.46
N GLU A 582 -10.47 -22.07 16.69
CA GLU A 582 -10.00 -22.44 18.03
C GLU A 582 -9.93 -21.23 18.98
N LYS A 583 -9.60 -20.04 18.46
CA LYS A 583 -9.62 -18.77 19.23
C LYS A 583 -11.03 -18.24 19.44
N HIS A 584 -11.91 -18.44 18.46
CA HIS A 584 -13.27 -17.91 18.39
C HIS A 584 -14.25 -19.02 17.96
N PRO A 585 -14.70 -19.87 18.90
CA PRO A 585 -15.61 -20.96 18.56
C PRO A 585 -16.92 -20.46 17.91
N GLY A 586 -17.26 -21.00 16.75
CA GLY A 586 -18.44 -20.65 15.96
C GLY A 586 -18.20 -19.60 14.87
N GLU A 587 -16.98 -19.09 14.72
CA GLU A 587 -16.62 -18.09 13.69
C GLU A 587 -16.79 -18.66 12.27
N ILE A 588 -16.44 -19.93 12.05
CA ILE A 588 -16.61 -20.57 10.74
C ILE A 588 -18.09 -20.64 10.35
N GLU A 589 -18.95 -21.12 11.24
CA GLU A 589 -20.39 -21.22 11.00
C GLU A 589 -21.01 -19.81 10.81
N MET A 590 -20.60 -18.82 11.61
CA MET A 590 -21.08 -17.44 11.47
C MET A 590 -20.72 -16.83 10.11
N ARG A 591 -19.47 -16.96 9.67
CA ARG A 591 -19.04 -16.46 8.35
C ARG A 591 -19.70 -17.22 7.21
N ALA A 592 -19.88 -18.53 7.34
CA ALA A 592 -20.61 -19.33 6.37
C ALA A 592 -22.06 -18.82 6.21
N ILE A 593 -22.78 -18.59 7.32
CA ILE A 593 -24.16 -18.05 7.28
C ILE A 593 -24.18 -16.66 6.61
N ALA A 594 -23.22 -15.79 6.93
CA ALA A 594 -23.12 -14.46 6.33
C ALA A 594 -22.91 -14.51 4.81
N SER A 595 -22.23 -15.54 4.31
CA SER A 595 -22.06 -15.84 2.88
C SER A 595 -23.23 -16.59 2.23
N GLY A 596 -24.29 -16.92 2.98
CA GLY A 596 -25.50 -17.56 2.46
C GLY A 596 -25.49 -19.09 2.50
N TRP A 597 -24.66 -19.68 3.36
CA TRP A 597 -24.75 -21.08 3.78
C TRP A 597 -26.07 -21.34 4.54
N ASP A 598 -26.72 -22.47 4.26
CA ASP A 598 -27.97 -22.87 4.90
C ASP A 598 -27.79 -24.27 5.51
N PRO A 599 -27.74 -24.39 6.85
CA PRO A 599 -27.57 -25.66 7.56
C PRO A 599 -28.71 -26.67 7.29
N THR A 600 -29.85 -26.21 6.76
CA THR A 600 -31.05 -27.03 6.62
C THR A 600 -31.30 -27.58 5.22
N GLY A 601 -30.47 -27.27 4.22
CA GLY A 601 -30.84 -27.63 2.84
C GLY A 601 -29.82 -27.55 1.71
N LYS A 602 -28.56 -27.15 1.95
CA LYS A 602 -27.52 -27.19 0.91
C LYS A 602 -26.40 -28.13 1.31
N ASN A 603 -26.06 -29.09 0.44
CA ASN A 603 -24.85 -29.90 0.57
C ASN A 603 -23.86 -29.43 -0.51
N TYR A 604 -22.74 -28.85 -0.08
CA TYR A 604 -21.74 -28.26 -0.98
C TYR A 604 -20.80 -29.30 -1.60
N ALA A 605 -20.84 -30.57 -1.19
CA ALA A 605 -20.06 -31.65 -1.80
C ALA A 605 -20.49 -31.99 -3.23
N ASP A 606 -21.73 -31.63 -3.61
CA ASP A 606 -22.30 -31.89 -4.94
C ASP A 606 -22.10 -30.73 -5.94
N GLU A 607 -21.53 -29.59 -5.53
CA GLU A 607 -21.30 -28.41 -6.37
C GLU A 607 -19.84 -28.32 -6.87
N ASP A 608 -19.65 -27.94 -8.15
CA ASP A 608 -18.33 -27.83 -8.80
C ASP A 608 -17.53 -26.66 -8.16
N PRO A 609 -16.39 -26.92 -7.49
CA PRO A 609 -15.73 -25.98 -6.57
C PRO A 609 -15.08 -24.74 -7.21
N ILE A 610 -15.27 -24.51 -8.51
CA ILE A 610 -14.51 -23.52 -9.29
C ILE A 610 -14.99 -22.07 -9.10
N ILE A 611 -16.01 -21.78 -8.29
CA ILE A 611 -16.57 -20.43 -8.20
C ILE A 611 -16.71 -19.94 -6.74
N THR A 612 -15.77 -19.06 -6.36
CA THR A 612 -15.68 -18.16 -5.19
C THR A 612 -14.85 -18.61 -3.99
N THR A 613 -13.92 -17.75 -3.58
CA THR A 613 -13.10 -17.79 -2.35
C THR A 613 -13.92 -17.79 -1.04
N GLU A 614 -15.26 -17.74 -1.12
CA GLU A 614 -16.16 -17.88 0.03
C GLU A 614 -16.55 -19.35 0.28
N SER A 615 -15.99 -20.30 -0.49
CA SER A 615 -16.31 -21.73 -0.41
C SER A 615 -15.81 -22.42 0.86
N SER A 616 -14.61 -22.10 1.35
CA SER A 616 -13.98 -22.88 2.43
C SER A 616 -14.73 -22.82 3.77
N TYR A 617 -15.28 -21.66 4.13
CA TYR A 617 -16.12 -21.52 5.33
C TYR A 617 -17.39 -22.37 5.24
N SER A 618 -18.05 -22.37 4.08
CA SER A 618 -19.25 -23.17 3.84
C SER A 618 -18.96 -24.67 3.80
N PHE A 619 -17.85 -25.09 3.17
CA PHE A 619 -17.42 -26.50 3.17
C PHE A 619 -17.08 -26.99 4.58
N LEU A 620 -16.35 -26.20 5.37
CA LEU A 620 -16.02 -26.55 6.76
C LEU A 620 -17.27 -26.60 7.65
N ALA A 621 -18.19 -25.65 7.49
CA ALA A 621 -19.45 -25.64 8.23
C ALA A 621 -20.30 -26.88 7.90
N ASP A 622 -20.41 -27.26 6.62
CA ASP A 622 -21.05 -28.50 6.19
C ASP A 622 -20.37 -29.74 6.80
N LEU A 623 -19.04 -29.83 6.75
CA LEU A 623 -18.29 -30.94 7.34
C LEU A 623 -18.48 -31.02 8.85
N PHE A 624 -18.47 -29.89 9.56
CA PHE A 624 -18.75 -29.84 10.99
C PHE A 624 -20.17 -30.34 11.30
N GLU A 625 -21.12 -30.01 10.43
CA GLU A 625 -22.51 -30.45 10.55
C GLU A 625 -22.69 -31.94 10.24
N GLU A 626 -22.11 -32.46 9.16
CA GLU A 626 -22.34 -33.82 8.67
C GLU A 626 -21.45 -34.86 9.36
N LYS A 627 -20.19 -34.51 9.62
CA LYS A 627 -19.11 -35.42 10.08
C LYS A 627 -18.73 -35.22 11.54
N GLY A 628 -19.12 -34.09 12.11
CA GLY A 628 -18.86 -33.72 13.49
C GLY A 628 -17.57 -32.94 13.65
N LYS A 629 -17.70 -31.74 14.22
CA LYS A 629 -16.61 -30.76 14.41
C LYS A 629 -15.33 -31.36 14.99
N ALA A 630 -15.40 -32.14 16.06
CA ALA A 630 -14.22 -32.74 16.68
C ALA A 630 -13.46 -33.67 15.71
N ASN A 631 -14.16 -34.50 14.95
CA ASN A 631 -13.55 -35.43 13.99
C ASN A 631 -12.86 -34.67 12.84
N VAL A 632 -13.50 -33.62 12.35
CA VAL A 632 -12.96 -32.78 11.26
C VAL A 632 -11.73 -32.02 11.75
N LEU A 633 -11.77 -31.45 12.97
CA LEU A 633 -10.63 -30.77 13.56
C LEU A 633 -9.43 -31.70 13.79
N ASP A 634 -9.67 -32.93 14.26
CA ASP A 634 -8.61 -33.91 14.44
C ASP A 634 -8.01 -34.35 13.10
N ALA A 635 -8.83 -34.56 12.05
CA ALA A 635 -8.33 -34.83 10.71
C ALA A 635 -7.49 -33.66 10.14
N CYS A 636 -7.92 -32.42 10.37
CA CYS A 636 -7.13 -31.25 9.98
C CYS A 636 -5.79 -31.19 10.71
N ARG A 637 -5.74 -31.54 12.01
CA ARG A 637 -4.49 -31.60 12.77
C ARG A 637 -3.52 -32.66 12.24
N ASP A 638 -4.02 -33.84 11.90
CA ASP A 638 -3.20 -34.90 11.28
C ASP A 638 -2.64 -34.44 9.93
N TYR A 639 -3.47 -33.78 9.11
CA TYR A 639 -3.06 -33.18 7.84
C TYR A 639 -1.97 -32.12 8.00
N PHE A 640 -2.04 -31.26 9.02
CA PHE A 640 -1.01 -30.24 9.24
C PHE A 640 0.35 -30.83 9.63
N ILE A 641 0.39 -32.04 10.19
CA ILE A 641 1.63 -32.69 10.67
C ILE A 641 2.23 -33.62 9.60
N ASP A 642 1.44 -34.13 8.64
CA ASP A 642 1.94 -35.03 7.59
C ASP A 642 2.61 -34.28 6.44
N ASP A 643 3.95 -34.19 6.47
CA ASP A 643 4.76 -33.58 5.41
C ASP A 643 4.64 -34.27 4.04
N ASN A 644 4.11 -35.49 3.95
CA ASN A 644 3.92 -36.18 2.67
C ASN A 644 2.58 -35.83 2.01
N ASP A 645 1.66 -35.25 2.75
CA ASP A 645 0.39 -34.79 2.19
C ASP A 645 0.58 -33.44 1.50
N THR A 646 0.43 -33.45 0.18
CA THR A 646 0.57 -32.29 -0.71
C THR A 646 -0.75 -31.85 -1.33
N LEU A 647 -1.89 -32.36 -0.85
CA LEU A 647 -3.20 -31.95 -1.33
C LEU A 647 -3.43 -30.47 -1.04
N SER A 648 -4.05 -29.75 -1.96
CA SER A 648 -4.52 -28.39 -1.69
C SER A 648 -5.67 -28.40 -0.68
N GLU A 649 -5.90 -27.27 0.00
CA GLU A 649 -7.01 -27.09 0.95
C GLU A 649 -8.35 -27.67 0.44
N THR A 650 -8.76 -27.31 -0.78
CA THR A 650 -10.04 -27.75 -1.34
C THR A 650 -10.05 -29.26 -1.61
N GLU A 651 -8.95 -29.82 -2.12
CA GLU A 651 -8.83 -31.26 -2.37
C GLU A 651 -8.86 -32.07 -1.07
N PHE A 652 -8.21 -31.56 -0.03
CA PHE A 652 -8.23 -32.17 1.30
C PHE A 652 -9.62 -32.11 1.94
N LEU A 653 -10.29 -30.95 1.94
CA LEU A 653 -11.65 -30.84 2.49
C LEU A 653 -12.63 -31.76 1.75
N LEU A 654 -12.47 -31.93 0.44
CA LEU A 654 -13.26 -32.89 -0.34
C LEU A 654 -12.98 -34.35 0.04
N SER A 655 -11.71 -34.73 0.31
CA SER A 655 -11.39 -36.10 0.72
C SER A 655 -12.04 -36.48 2.06
N LEU A 656 -12.21 -35.50 2.97
CA LEU A 656 -12.87 -35.73 4.27
C LEU A 656 -14.34 -36.18 4.15
N TYR A 657 -15.02 -35.85 3.04
CA TYR A 657 -16.39 -36.35 2.81
C TYR A 657 -16.44 -37.87 2.63
N ASP A 658 -15.39 -38.47 2.08
CA ASP A 658 -15.29 -39.92 1.88
C ASP A 658 -14.62 -40.63 3.06
N GLU A 659 -13.66 -39.98 3.72
CA GLU A 659 -12.84 -40.58 4.77
C GLU A 659 -13.53 -40.60 6.15
N ILE A 660 -14.30 -39.56 6.49
CA ILE A 660 -14.98 -39.47 7.79
C ILE A 660 -16.42 -39.99 7.66
N PRO A 661 -16.87 -40.93 8.50
CA PRO A 661 -18.26 -41.39 8.48
C PRO A 661 -19.23 -40.28 8.94
N ASN A 662 -20.43 -40.25 8.35
CA ASN A 662 -21.49 -39.33 8.77
C ASN A 662 -21.92 -39.59 10.22
N LEU A 663 -22.21 -38.53 10.97
CA LEU A 663 -22.84 -38.64 12.28
C LEU A 663 -24.18 -39.35 12.17
N SER A 664 -24.43 -40.30 13.07
CA SER A 664 -25.74 -40.91 13.22
C SER A 664 -26.77 -39.88 13.69
N PRO A 665 -28.08 -40.09 13.42
CA PRO A 665 -29.13 -39.18 13.89
C PRO A 665 -29.12 -38.93 15.41
N GLN A 666 -28.61 -39.89 16.18
CA GLN A 666 -28.53 -39.83 17.63
C GLN A 666 -27.35 -38.97 18.09
N GLU A 667 -26.20 -39.07 17.43
CA GLU A 667 -25.02 -38.23 17.68
C GLU A 667 -25.27 -36.77 17.28
N ARG A 668 -26.00 -36.52 16.18
CA ARG A 668 -26.42 -35.16 15.80
C ARG A 668 -27.30 -34.52 16.88
N PHE A 669 -28.27 -35.28 17.39
CA PHE A 669 -29.16 -34.81 18.46
C PHE A 669 -28.40 -34.51 19.77
N GLU A 670 -27.43 -35.33 20.14
CA GLU A 670 -26.59 -35.11 21.34
C GLU A 670 -25.65 -33.92 21.18
N ARG A 671 -25.07 -33.73 19.99
CA ARG A 671 -24.29 -32.54 19.63
C ARG A 671 -25.14 -31.28 19.70
N ASP A 672 -26.33 -31.28 19.09
CA ASP A 672 -27.22 -30.12 19.07
C ASP A 672 -27.67 -29.75 20.49
N GLN A 673 -27.90 -30.74 21.35
CA GLN A 673 -28.11 -30.53 22.79
C GLN A 673 -26.90 -29.90 23.50
N GLN A 674 -25.67 -30.31 23.16
CA GLN A 674 -24.46 -29.74 23.75
C GLN A 674 -24.18 -28.31 23.27
N LEU A 675 -24.33 -28.04 21.97
CA LEU A 675 -24.23 -26.70 21.39
C LEU A 675 -25.28 -25.77 21.99
N LEU A 676 -26.53 -26.22 22.10
CA LEU A 676 -27.60 -25.45 22.73
C LEU A 676 -27.26 -25.13 24.20
N ARG A 677 -26.67 -26.07 24.94
CA ARG A 677 -26.22 -25.83 26.33
C ARG A 677 -25.04 -24.87 26.41
N ALA A 678 -24.07 -24.96 25.49
CA ALA A 678 -22.92 -24.06 25.43
C ALA A 678 -23.38 -22.63 25.13
N VAL A 679 -24.24 -22.46 24.12
CA VAL A 679 -24.84 -21.16 23.75
C VAL A 679 -25.68 -20.61 24.90
N ILE A 680 -26.51 -21.42 25.56
CA ILE A 680 -27.29 -20.97 26.75
C ILE A 680 -26.35 -20.49 27.86
N ASN A 681 -25.28 -21.23 28.16
CA ASN A 681 -24.33 -20.84 29.21
C ASN A 681 -23.58 -19.55 28.86
N GLU A 682 -23.14 -19.38 27.61
CA GLU A 682 -22.42 -18.19 27.15
C GLU A 682 -23.35 -16.97 27.08
N THR A 683 -24.64 -17.19 26.76
CA THR A 683 -25.68 -16.15 26.81
C THR A 683 -26.01 -15.75 28.25
N ASP A 684 -26.04 -16.71 29.19
CA ASP A 684 -26.22 -16.44 30.62
C ASP A 684 -24.99 -15.72 31.23
N GLU A 685 -23.77 -16.07 30.80
CA GLU A 685 -22.54 -15.37 31.19
C GLU A 685 -22.51 -13.95 30.64
N SER A 686 -22.85 -13.77 29.36
CA SER A 686 -22.97 -12.47 28.70
C SER A 686 -24.05 -11.61 29.36
N ARG A 687 -25.19 -12.22 29.72
CA ARG A 687 -26.27 -11.56 30.47
C ARG A 687 -25.82 -11.15 31.86
N GLY A 688 -25.08 -12.00 32.57
CA GLY A 688 -24.47 -11.67 33.86
C GLY A 688 -23.49 -10.50 33.76
N GLN A 689 -22.63 -10.49 32.74
CA GLN A 689 -21.69 -9.39 32.47
C GLN A 689 -22.40 -8.09 32.08
N ILE A 690 -23.48 -8.16 31.30
CA ILE A 690 -24.32 -7.00 30.96
C ILE A 690 -25.06 -6.48 32.21
N GLU A 691 -25.59 -7.36 33.05
CA GLU A 691 -26.23 -6.97 34.31
C GLU A 691 -25.22 -6.35 35.29
N GLU A 692 -23.98 -6.84 35.33
CA GLU A 692 -22.88 -6.26 36.11
C GLU A 692 -22.44 -4.89 35.56
N ALA A 693 -22.31 -4.75 34.24
CA ALA A 693 -22.00 -3.49 33.59
C ALA A 693 -23.13 -2.45 33.77
N VAL A 694 -24.40 -2.87 33.68
CA VAL A 694 -25.57 -2.01 33.92
C VAL A 694 -25.68 -1.64 35.40
N SER A 695 -25.35 -2.55 36.31
CA SER A 695 -25.27 -2.28 37.76
C SER A 695 -24.18 -1.25 38.08
N TYR A 696 -23.00 -1.39 37.48
CA TYR A 696 -21.89 -0.44 37.60
C TYR A 696 -22.23 0.94 37.02
N ILE A 697 -22.86 0.99 35.83
CA ILE A 697 -23.33 2.26 35.23
C ILE A 697 -24.38 2.92 36.14
N ARG A 698 -25.28 2.14 36.77
CA ARG A 698 -26.28 2.65 37.71
C ARG A 698 -25.69 3.17 39.02
N SER A 699 -24.68 2.50 39.59
CA SER A 699 -24.00 2.97 40.81
C SER A 699 -23.20 4.26 40.55
N THR A 700 -22.52 4.33 39.39
CA THR A 700 -21.76 5.51 38.96
C THR A 700 -22.68 6.71 38.67
N ALA A 701 -23.88 6.47 38.11
CA ALA A 701 -24.88 7.51 37.85
C ALA A 701 -25.65 7.97 39.11
N ALA A 702 -25.67 7.16 40.18
CA ALA A 702 -26.37 7.46 41.44
C ALA A 702 -25.50 8.21 42.47
N GLY A 703 -24.22 8.47 42.18
CA GLY A 703 -23.35 9.28 43.04
C GLY A 703 -22.94 8.64 44.37
N HIS A 704 -23.03 7.32 44.47
CA HIS A 704 -22.59 6.56 45.64
C HIS A 704 -21.53 5.52 45.23
N ASP A 705 -20.27 5.95 45.16
CA ASP A 705 -19.12 5.34 45.85
C ASP A 705 -17.81 5.89 45.30
N GLU A 706 -16.99 6.45 46.21
CA GLU A 706 -15.67 7.05 45.96
C GLU A 706 -14.51 6.07 46.24
N GLU A 707 -14.77 4.76 46.42
CA GLU A 707 -13.71 3.79 46.72
C GLU A 707 -13.38 2.83 45.56
N SER A 708 -12.08 2.76 45.30
CA SER A 708 -11.39 2.21 44.14
C SER A 708 -11.56 0.69 43.94
N ARG A 709 -12.06 0.30 42.76
CA ARG A 709 -11.62 -0.90 42.03
C ARG A 709 -11.40 -0.54 40.56
N SER A 710 -10.19 -0.80 40.06
CA SER A 710 -9.83 -0.63 38.65
C SER A 710 -10.53 -1.71 37.82
N PHE A 711 -11.53 -1.33 37.04
CA PHE A 711 -12.13 -2.17 36.01
C PHE A 711 -11.47 -1.80 34.67
N GLU A 712 -10.85 -2.76 33.99
CA GLU A 712 -10.40 -2.56 32.60
C GLU A 712 -11.63 -2.35 31.69
N PRO A 713 -11.57 -1.43 30.71
CA PRO A 713 -12.71 -1.18 29.83
C PRO A 713 -12.90 -2.36 28.86
N PHE A 714 -13.98 -3.11 29.06
CA PHE A 714 -14.45 -4.16 28.15
C PHE A 714 -14.66 -3.60 26.72
N ARG A 715 -13.96 -4.20 25.75
CA ARG A 715 -14.26 -4.08 24.32
C ARG A 715 -15.36 -5.07 23.96
N ILE A 716 -16.61 -4.63 24.07
CA ILE A 716 -17.69 -5.26 23.30
C ILE A 716 -17.91 -4.34 22.11
N SER A 717 -17.60 -4.83 20.90
CA SER A 717 -17.92 -4.11 19.68
C SER A 717 -19.44 -3.94 19.63
N ALA A 718 -19.93 -2.73 19.35
CA ALA A 718 -21.36 -2.49 19.18
C ALA A 718 -21.97 -3.30 18.01
N GLN A 719 -21.14 -3.96 17.20
CA GLN A 719 -21.54 -4.88 16.14
C GLN A 719 -22.04 -6.24 16.69
N HIS A 720 -21.43 -6.78 17.74
CA HIS A 720 -21.88 -8.06 18.34
C HIS A 720 -23.25 -7.96 19.02
N LEU A 721 -23.64 -6.77 19.50
CA LEU A 721 -24.96 -6.52 20.09
C LEU A 721 -26.05 -6.22 19.06
N LEU A 722 -25.68 -5.93 17.81
CA LEU A 722 -26.61 -5.60 16.72
C LEU A 722 -26.94 -6.81 15.83
N ASP A 723 -26.05 -7.80 15.77
CA ASP A 723 -26.25 -9.06 15.02
C ASP A 723 -26.82 -10.21 15.86
N PHE A 724 -26.84 -10.11 17.20
CA PHE A 724 -27.58 -11.05 18.04
C PHE A 724 -29.09 -10.77 17.90
N ASP A 725 -29.70 -11.55 17.02
CA ASP A 725 -31.03 -11.38 16.47
C ASP A 725 -32.09 -11.17 17.57
N LEU A 726 -32.59 -9.94 17.69
CA LEU A 726 -33.71 -9.54 18.56
C LEU A 726 -34.96 -10.44 18.37
N ARG A 727 -35.02 -11.19 17.26
CA ARG A 727 -36.03 -12.20 16.95
C ARG A 727 -35.96 -13.43 17.86
N VAL A 728 -34.76 -13.92 18.20
CA VAL A 728 -34.57 -15.11 19.06
C VAL A 728 -34.97 -14.78 20.49
N LEU A 729 -34.55 -13.62 21.00
CA LEU A 729 -34.93 -13.15 22.34
C LEU A 729 -36.45 -12.92 22.48
N VAL A 730 -37.13 -12.47 21.41
CA VAL A 730 -38.60 -12.30 21.39
C VAL A 730 -39.31 -13.64 21.29
N LEU A 731 -38.79 -14.60 20.53
CA LEU A 731 -39.36 -15.95 20.42
C LEU A 731 -39.25 -16.72 21.73
N ASP A 732 -38.13 -16.61 22.44
CA ASP A 732 -37.94 -17.29 23.74
C ASP A 732 -38.78 -16.67 24.87
N VAL A 733 -38.96 -15.35 24.87
CA VAL A 733 -39.86 -14.67 25.83
C VAL A 733 -41.34 -15.01 25.55
N LEU A 734 -41.73 -15.13 24.28
CA LEU A 734 -43.09 -15.52 23.89
C LEU A 734 -43.37 -17.02 24.09
N ALA A 735 -42.34 -17.88 24.01
CA ALA A 735 -42.44 -19.30 24.33
C ALA A 735 -42.50 -19.54 25.85
N ALA A 736 -41.83 -18.70 26.65
CA ALA A 736 -41.84 -18.77 28.10
C ALA A 736 -43.15 -18.26 28.74
N GLN A 737 -43.86 -17.34 28.09
CA GLN A 737 -45.19 -16.87 28.51
C GLN A 737 -46.30 -17.57 27.73
N GLY A 738 -46.52 -18.84 28.03
CA GLY A 738 -47.68 -19.58 27.54
C GLY A 738 -48.99 -18.83 27.87
N GLU A 739 -49.85 -18.73 26.84
CA GLU A 739 -51.23 -18.20 26.87
C GLU A 739 -51.42 -16.67 26.82
N ALA A 740 -51.33 -16.04 25.64
CA ALA A 740 -52.16 -14.85 25.33
C ALA A 740 -52.18 -14.38 23.85
N MET A 741 -51.23 -14.77 22.99
CA MET A 741 -51.15 -14.20 21.63
C MET A 741 -51.63 -15.17 20.55
N GLY A 742 -52.77 -14.87 19.91
CA GLY A 742 -53.29 -15.65 18.79
C GLY A 742 -52.34 -15.65 17.58
N ARG A 743 -52.23 -16.81 16.92
CA ARG A 743 -51.35 -17.12 15.77
C ARG A 743 -51.24 -16.02 14.70
N GLN A 744 -52.33 -15.29 14.45
CA GLN A 744 -52.39 -14.20 13.48
C GLN A 744 -51.54 -12.96 13.84
N SER A 745 -51.28 -12.72 15.13
CA SER A 745 -50.45 -11.59 15.58
C SER A 745 -48.96 -11.87 15.45
N ILE A 746 -48.56 -13.15 15.58
CA ILE A 746 -47.18 -13.62 15.45
C ILE A 746 -46.74 -13.58 13.98
N GLU A 747 -47.59 -14.04 13.06
CA GLU A 747 -47.31 -13.95 11.60
C GLU A 747 -47.18 -12.51 11.10
N LYS A 748 -47.93 -11.57 11.69
CA LYS A 748 -47.87 -10.15 11.29
C LYS A 748 -46.58 -9.45 11.76
N LEU A 749 -46.00 -9.92 12.88
CA LEU A 749 -44.72 -9.46 13.44
C LEU A 749 -43.53 -10.02 12.66
N LEU A 750 -43.62 -11.26 12.18
CA LEU A 750 -42.58 -11.91 11.38
C LEU A 750 -42.44 -11.33 9.96
N THR A 751 -43.48 -10.67 9.44
CA THR A 751 -43.55 -10.23 8.04
C THR A 751 -43.37 -8.72 7.82
N THR A 752 -43.18 -7.92 8.86
CA THR A 752 -42.99 -6.46 8.74
C THR A 752 -41.51 -6.03 8.90
N PRO A 753 -40.96 -5.19 7.99
CA PRO A 753 -39.58 -4.71 8.09
C PRO A 753 -39.39 -3.71 9.24
N PHE A 754 -38.30 -3.85 10.00
CA PHE A 754 -38.00 -3.01 11.16
C PHE A 754 -37.85 -1.52 10.77
N ARG A 755 -38.70 -0.66 11.34
CA ARG A 755 -38.49 0.80 11.43
C ARG A 755 -38.50 1.19 12.91
N GLY A 756 -37.83 2.29 13.26
CA GLY A 756 -37.58 2.69 14.66
C GLY A 756 -38.80 2.84 15.57
N ASP A 757 -40.02 2.86 15.04
CA ASP A 757 -41.26 2.87 15.82
C ASP A 757 -41.57 1.50 16.45
N THR A 758 -41.12 0.38 15.85
CA THR A 758 -41.40 -0.99 16.32
C THR A 758 -40.74 -1.30 17.68
N ILE A 759 -39.56 -0.74 17.96
CA ILE A 759 -38.86 -0.88 19.25
C ILE A 759 -39.63 -0.18 20.37
N ARG A 760 -40.27 0.95 20.06
CA ARG A 760 -41.02 1.76 21.03
C ARG A 760 -42.34 1.06 21.43
N ASP A 761 -42.95 0.34 20.50
CA ASP A 761 -44.14 -0.49 20.78
C ASP A 761 -43.78 -1.77 21.54
N LEU A 762 -42.64 -2.40 21.25
CA LEU A 762 -42.15 -3.59 21.97
C LEU A 762 -41.83 -3.30 23.45
N LEU A 763 -41.18 -2.15 23.71
CA LEU A 763 -40.92 -1.66 25.06
C LEU A 763 -42.21 -1.27 25.82
N ARG A 764 -43.27 -0.91 25.10
CA ARG A 764 -44.59 -0.59 25.70
C ARG A 764 -45.33 -1.84 26.15
N VAL A 765 -45.23 -2.93 25.39
CA VAL A 765 -45.83 -4.22 25.72
C VAL A 765 -45.12 -4.84 26.93
N LEU A 766 -43.79 -4.83 26.94
CA LEU A 766 -42.98 -5.35 28.07
C LEU A 766 -43.17 -4.56 29.38
N ARG A 767 -43.50 -3.27 29.30
CA ARG A 767 -43.76 -2.43 30.48
C ARG A 767 -45.15 -2.65 31.09
N ASN A 768 -46.10 -3.16 30.31
CA ASN A 768 -47.46 -3.43 30.76
C ASN A 768 -47.64 -4.87 31.30
N SER A 769 -46.61 -5.71 31.21
CA SER A 769 -46.59 -7.10 31.68
C SER A 769 -45.73 -7.32 32.95
N GLN A 770 -45.48 -6.27 33.74
CA GLN A 770 -44.89 -6.37 35.09
C GLN A 770 -45.93 -6.65 36.16
#